data_AF-A0AAU9IGH8-F1
#
_entry.id   AF-A0AAU9IGH8-F1
#
_cell.length_a   1.000
_cell.length_b   1.000
_cell.length_c   1.000
_cell.angle_alpha   90.00
_cell.angle_beta   90.00
_cell.angle_gamma   90.00
#
_symmetry.space_group_name_H-M   'P 1'
#
loop_
_entity.id
_entity.type
_entity.pdbx_description
1 polymer ?
#
loop_
_entity_poly.entity_id
_entity_poly.type
_entity_poly.pdbx_seq_one_letter_code
_entity_poly.pdbx_strand_id
1 'polypeptide(L)'
;MEACLRHLALIVLNLLTCYSLDPSTIVMAINSGGSAYTSFYGFSYSADTYSTGGTIYVVGGSVANTKDDSMYLSERYAKTSWGYSLPLSTDGTYVLILQFCDILFTTTNTRKFTVKIGSYVVANNLDLVATAGALTAYDIFTEFTLSSGTVSIAGSAITGAYTGDKLIVTFNQVLQNPQLSGLIIVSGDCSVADYCNMCYQARCMVCNTPALSCTICIANATPVSGVCQCNAGYYWVTTARTCVACDNLCISCSSDNFICATCSGSNVLVSSVCLRACPYGFGTSCASVSTAIISQNFADYFLGIYGVFRTGTSTSSYYFFNSPETEDPIPAKSRGLYFSGGSYLQTTAIVYISLNFSIGMWVWILSGSGDILTNSSGYKITISASGVMTIILESIAETTTTVTTAALNPSNSAWVYISFIVSFSSATTSTTIVPYLNNSPQASVTSSGYIYRDAINNYLILGKSSLTNFLGYIYQFTLWNAAVSNFNTQYSDQICGTGAVANCLWTCPLSQWMNGATPTNCNSCTNGCVRNVSCNVCFDPLCSVCTGFLTGLCTQCVTNASGAPSSCACSAGYILSSDGFSCVPCYTGCASCTGTSYYQCSSCLSSYYLLKTMCLTYCPSGYTVDSSGHSCNLSTSNPLSIAFQNLIQLDTVSGVSVGSSNTNKYPTWETTDPIPSIYRGYYFSGNNYMSLASFTISPYFSLLIWIKPLSDGYLFMKFDGTTKYSYVSISSGIPSMNTLLADSNLLSVSGSSSILSGWHYIAFTGGLSSGNTVISLSIDGASISSTTSASSSYYKDLGALYIAKDTTASGGFTGFLWSLKLYNDNTYAAQEWKTSGCPIGCTICPSELKCPDSCPFGQFYSSSCTSCTGSCPYGCRSTLTCRLCKDKECLECTAFDGPCTSCITNASISGATCVCNNNAFWEQSSDGCQICDNLCSQCQTNKYFLCSSCGSYYLVSNVCLRSCPYGFTSPCVTVASPVIDVSLMENFKGFTQSSLQDLVQAPTDQA
;
A
#
# COMPACT_ATOMS: atom_id res chain seq x y z
N MET A 1 93.54 2.96 47.71
CA MET A 1 92.96 3.67 46.55
C MET A 1 94.01 4.40 45.71
N GLU A 2 95.23 4.66 46.22
CA GLU A 2 96.31 5.36 45.46
C GLU A 2 97.21 4.46 44.60
N ALA A 3 97.07 3.12 44.64
CA ALA A 3 97.96 2.22 43.88
C ALA A 3 97.61 2.09 42.38
N CYS A 4 96.36 2.35 41.96
CA CYS A 4 95.96 2.26 40.53
C CYS A 4 95.95 3.60 39.77
N LEU A 5 96.18 4.75 40.44
CA LEU A 5 95.95 6.08 39.83
C LEU A 5 97.16 6.68 39.07
N ARG A 6 98.30 5.99 38.96
CA ARG A 6 99.58 6.58 38.50
C ARG A 6 100.00 6.33 37.04
N HIS A 7 99.12 5.88 36.13
CA HIS A 7 99.49 5.66 34.71
C HIS A 7 98.70 6.48 33.67
N LEU A 8 97.97 7.51 34.08
CA LEU A 8 97.14 8.32 33.18
C LEU A 8 97.86 9.47 32.44
N ALA A 9 99.19 9.49 32.42
CA ALA A 9 99.93 10.59 31.80
C ALA A 9 101.20 10.14 31.05
N LEU A 10 101.08 9.28 30.04
CA LEU A 10 101.95 9.25 28.85
C LEU A 10 101.41 8.15 27.90
N ILE A 11 101.41 8.43 26.59
CA ILE A 11 100.86 7.64 25.46
C ILE A 11 99.43 8.07 25.04
N VAL A 12 99.39 9.25 24.43
CA VAL A 12 98.51 9.55 23.29
C VAL A 12 99.10 8.81 22.08
N LEU A 13 98.23 8.25 21.24
CA LEU A 13 98.51 7.63 19.93
C LEU A 13 98.70 6.08 19.90
N ASN A 14 97.70 5.32 20.32
CA ASN A 14 97.17 4.12 19.63
C ASN A 14 96.02 3.51 20.45
N LEU A 15 94.85 3.35 19.81
CA LEU A 15 93.72 2.46 20.17
C LEU A 15 93.53 2.12 21.65
N LEU A 16 92.75 2.93 22.38
CA LEU A 16 92.14 2.52 23.66
C LEU A 16 90.99 1.54 23.39
N THR A 17 91.34 0.28 23.12
CA THR A 17 90.42 -0.85 23.23
C THR A 17 90.28 -1.21 24.71
N CYS A 18 89.08 -1.05 25.27
CA CYS A 18 88.72 -1.65 26.56
C CYS A 18 88.75 -3.18 26.37
N TYR A 19 89.66 -3.88 27.04
CA TYR A 19 89.73 -5.34 26.99
C TYR A 19 88.75 -5.95 28.00
N SER A 20 87.95 -6.92 27.58
CA SER A 20 87.26 -7.82 28.51
C SER A 20 88.31 -8.63 29.29
N LEU A 21 88.02 -8.97 30.56
CA LEU A 21 88.84 -9.93 31.33
C LEU A 21 89.22 -11.11 30.46
N ASP A 22 90.52 -11.27 30.16
CA ASP A 22 91.02 -12.33 29.30
C ASP A 22 90.84 -13.67 30.01
N PRO A 23 90.00 -14.60 29.49
CA PRO A 23 89.81 -15.91 30.11
C PRO A 23 91.11 -16.69 30.32
N SER A 24 92.16 -16.41 29.53
CA SER A 24 93.45 -17.09 29.62
C SER A 24 94.30 -16.66 30.83
N THR A 25 94.03 -15.50 31.41
CA THR A 25 94.78 -15.00 32.58
C THR A 25 94.13 -15.41 33.91
N ILE A 26 92.91 -15.95 33.88
CA ILE A 26 92.16 -16.37 35.06
C ILE A 26 92.80 -17.62 35.67
N VAL A 27 93.34 -17.44 36.87
CA VAL A 27 93.94 -18.52 37.67
C VAL A 27 92.84 -19.27 38.41
N MET A 28 91.85 -18.54 38.91
CA MET A 28 90.77 -19.08 39.73
C MET A 28 89.55 -18.17 39.66
N ALA A 29 88.36 -18.75 39.55
CA ALA A 29 87.08 -18.06 39.72
C ALA A 29 86.15 -18.94 40.55
N ILE A 30 85.57 -18.41 41.63
CA ILE A 30 84.70 -19.14 42.56
C ILE A 30 83.38 -18.39 42.72
N ASN A 31 82.27 -19.08 42.49
CA ASN A 31 80.94 -18.57 42.77
C ASN A 31 80.60 -18.82 44.26
N SER A 32 80.65 -17.80 45.09
CA SER A 32 80.50 -17.92 46.55
C SER A 32 79.04 -18.18 46.90
N GLY A 33 78.76 -19.31 47.55
CA GLY A 33 77.40 -19.79 47.80
C GLY A 33 76.67 -20.37 46.57
N GLY A 34 77.26 -20.34 45.39
CA GLY A 34 76.61 -20.79 44.16
C GLY A 34 77.18 -22.10 43.58
N SER A 35 76.44 -22.66 42.62
CA SER A 35 76.95 -23.73 41.76
C SER A 35 77.94 -23.18 40.72
N ALA A 36 78.66 -24.09 40.06
CA ALA A 36 79.51 -23.72 38.91
C ALA A 36 78.67 -22.96 37.86
N TYR A 37 79.27 -21.94 37.26
CA TYR A 37 78.59 -20.96 36.42
C TYR A 37 79.54 -20.46 35.32
N THR A 38 79.08 -20.39 34.08
CA THR A 38 79.85 -19.78 32.99
C THR A 38 79.46 -18.31 32.87
N SER A 39 80.43 -17.41 33.01
CA SER A 39 80.24 -15.97 32.87
C SER A 39 79.83 -15.59 31.45
N PHE A 40 79.19 -14.43 31.34
CA PHE A 40 78.94 -13.73 30.08
C PHE A 40 80.22 -13.50 29.27
N TYR A 41 81.37 -13.38 29.93
CA TYR A 41 82.68 -13.20 29.31
C TYR A 41 83.38 -14.51 28.89
N GLY A 42 82.70 -15.65 29.03
CA GLY A 42 83.13 -16.94 28.48
C GLY A 42 84.06 -17.78 29.38
N PHE A 43 84.48 -17.26 30.54
CA PHE A 43 85.20 -18.06 31.54
C PHE A 43 84.27 -18.67 32.58
N SER A 44 84.69 -19.76 33.21
CA SER A 44 83.87 -20.53 34.15
C SER A 44 84.27 -20.31 35.60
N TYR A 45 83.30 -19.96 36.44
CA TYR A 45 83.37 -20.06 37.89
C TYR A 45 83.20 -21.51 38.32
N SER A 46 84.08 -21.96 39.20
CA SER A 46 83.87 -23.19 39.96
C SER A 46 82.79 -22.99 41.03
N ALA A 47 82.15 -24.09 41.44
CA ALA A 47 81.25 -24.07 42.59
C ALA A 47 82.01 -23.68 43.86
N ASP A 48 81.28 -23.18 44.86
CA ASP A 48 81.86 -22.68 46.10
C ASP A 48 82.79 -23.70 46.80
N THR A 49 84.08 -23.40 46.82
CA THR A 49 85.15 -24.27 47.33
C THR A 49 86.16 -23.45 48.15
N TYR A 50 86.86 -24.09 49.09
CA TYR A 50 87.92 -23.49 49.93
C TYR A 50 87.49 -22.45 50.98
N SER A 51 86.19 -22.33 51.26
CA SER A 51 85.72 -21.54 52.40
C SER A 51 86.11 -22.19 53.74
N THR A 52 86.41 -21.37 54.75
CA THR A 52 86.77 -21.82 56.11
C THR A 52 85.57 -21.89 57.05
N GLY A 53 84.37 -21.58 56.56
CA GLY A 53 83.13 -21.59 57.32
C GLY A 53 81.97 -20.92 56.58
N GLY A 54 80.93 -20.53 57.32
CA GLY A 54 79.77 -19.80 56.78
C GLY A 54 78.62 -20.68 56.26
N THR A 55 77.54 -20.01 55.86
CA THR A 55 76.29 -20.58 55.34
C THR A 55 75.97 -19.91 54.00
N ILE A 56 75.31 -20.66 53.14
CA ILE A 56 74.93 -20.22 51.79
C ILE A 56 73.54 -19.58 51.83
N TYR A 57 73.34 -18.52 51.04
CA TYR A 57 72.04 -17.94 50.75
C TYR A 57 71.93 -17.60 49.27
N VAL A 58 70.79 -17.92 48.64
CA VAL A 58 70.54 -17.71 47.22
C VAL A 58 69.15 -17.14 47.04
N VAL A 59 69.01 -16.13 46.18
CA VAL A 59 67.72 -15.54 45.79
C VAL A 59 67.57 -15.57 44.27
N GLY A 60 66.34 -15.36 43.78
CA GLY A 60 66.10 -15.08 42.36
C GLY A 60 65.98 -13.57 42.13
N GLY A 61 66.24 -13.11 40.90
CA GLY A 61 66.05 -11.72 40.54
C GLY A 61 66.98 -11.25 39.43
N SER A 62 67.12 -9.94 39.33
CA SER A 62 68.10 -9.26 38.48
C SER A 62 68.99 -8.39 39.36
N VAL A 63 70.29 -8.31 39.03
CA VAL A 63 71.26 -7.51 39.77
C VAL A 63 71.66 -6.32 38.90
N ALA A 64 71.57 -5.11 39.45
CA ALA A 64 72.04 -3.93 38.76
C ALA A 64 73.57 -3.98 38.62
N ASN A 65 74.12 -3.28 37.62
CA ASN A 65 75.56 -3.13 37.42
C ASN A 65 76.32 -4.42 37.02
N THR A 66 75.63 -5.45 36.49
CA THR A 66 76.26 -6.68 36.00
C THR A 66 75.57 -7.27 34.76
N LYS A 67 76.26 -8.17 34.08
CA LYS A 67 75.71 -9.10 33.06
C LYS A 67 75.61 -10.54 33.56
N ASP A 68 76.22 -10.81 34.70
CA ASP A 68 76.32 -12.12 35.33
C ASP A 68 75.39 -12.18 36.55
N ASP A 69 74.10 -11.85 36.35
CA ASP A 69 73.09 -11.75 37.43
C ASP A 69 73.14 -12.97 38.36
N SER A 70 73.19 -14.17 37.78
CA SER A 70 73.18 -15.44 38.52
C SER A 70 74.39 -15.64 39.44
N MET A 71 75.53 -15.00 39.17
CA MET A 71 76.70 -15.07 40.06
C MET A 71 76.49 -14.20 41.31
N TYR A 72 75.91 -13.01 41.14
CA TYR A 72 75.67 -12.07 42.25
C TYR A 72 74.43 -12.40 43.09
N LEU A 73 73.60 -13.35 42.68
CA LEU A 73 72.38 -13.76 43.38
C LEU A 73 72.61 -14.89 44.41
N SER A 74 73.83 -15.42 44.48
CA SER A 74 74.30 -16.27 45.58
C SER A 74 75.27 -15.49 46.46
N GLU A 75 75.20 -15.73 47.77
CA GLU A 75 76.22 -15.29 48.72
C GLU A 75 76.57 -16.41 49.71
N ARG A 76 77.81 -16.40 50.19
CA ARG A 76 78.18 -17.04 51.45
C ARG A 76 78.29 -15.98 52.52
N TYR A 77 77.70 -16.22 53.68
CA TYR A 77 77.76 -15.32 54.82
C TYR A 77 78.06 -16.08 56.11
N ALA A 78 78.49 -15.39 57.16
CA ALA A 78 78.58 -15.98 58.49
C ALA A 78 78.19 -14.97 59.58
N LYS A 79 77.78 -15.48 60.74
CA LYS A 79 77.47 -14.64 61.91
C LYS A 79 78.71 -14.17 62.68
N THR A 80 79.88 -14.69 62.33
CA THR A 80 81.19 -14.37 62.93
C THR A 80 82.22 -14.26 61.81
N SER A 81 83.47 -13.91 62.13
CA SER A 81 84.55 -13.87 61.14
C SER A 81 84.75 -15.23 60.46
N TRP A 82 84.96 -15.20 59.14
CA TRP A 82 85.20 -16.38 58.28
C TRP A 82 86.09 -15.99 57.10
N GLY A 83 86.40 -16.91 56.18
CA GLY A 83 87.26 -16.57 55.04
C GLY A 83 87.38 -17.65 53.97
N TYR A 84 88.32 -17.44 53.07
CA TYR A 84 88.78 -18.40 52.07
C TYR A 84 90.28 -18.66 52.24
N SER A 85 90.68 -19.92 52.06
CA SER A 85 92.09 -20.34 52.00
C SER A 85 92.39 -20.89 50.60
N LEU A 86 92.74 -19.98 49.70
CA LEU A 86 92.78 -20.20 48.25
C LEU A 86 94.13 -20.80 47.83
N PRO A 87 94.18 -22.00 47.22
CA PRO A 87 95.45 -22.59 46.77
C PRO A 87 96.09 -21.73 45.68
N LEU A 88 97.36 -21.34 45.90
CA LEU A 88 98.13 -20.52 44.97
C LEU A 88 99.62 -20.80 45.18
N SER A 89 100.21 -21.68 44.40
CA SER A 89 101.59 -22.19 44.61
C SER A 89 102.65 -21.60 43.68
N THR A 90 102.25 -20.75 42.73
CA THR A 90 103.17 -20.17 41.74
C THR A 90 103.50 -18.73 42.11
N ASP A 91 104.80 -18.39 42.13
CA ASP A 91 105.23 -17.01 42.30
C ASP A 91 104.78 -16.15 41.11
N GLY A 92 104.31 -14.93 41.38
CA GLY A 92 103.80 -14.04 40.35
C GLY A 92 103.08 -12.81 40.91
N THR A 93 102.75 -11.88 40.02
CA THR A 93 101.84 -10.77 40.29
C THR A 93 100.41 -11.19 39.95
N TYR A 94 99.48 -10.86 40.83
CA TYR A 94 98.08 -11.25 40.72
C TYR A 94 97.16 -10.10 41.12
N VAL A 95 95.93 -10.13 40.60
CA VAL A 95 94.82 -9.29 41.07
C VAL A 95 93.74 -10.19 41.68
N LEU A 96 93.41 -9.95 42.94
CA LEU A 96 92.23 -10.52 43.59
C LEU A 96 91.04 -9.58 43.36
N ILE A 97 90.02 -10.10 42.70
CA ILE A 97 88.73 -9.44 42.50
C ILE A 97 87.74 -10.07 43.47
N LEU A 98 87.19 -9.28 44.39
CA LEU A 98 86.14 -9.69 45.32
C LEU A 98 84.83 -9.06 44.88
N GLN A 99 83.83 -9.90 44.66
CA GLN A 99 82.55 -9.52 44.05
C GLN A 99 81.43 -9.64 45.07
N PHE A 100 80.66 -8.56 45.21
CA PHE A 100 79.66 -8.41 46.24
C PHE A 100 78.32 -7.95 45.65
N CYS A 101 77.24 -8.45 46.22
CA CYS A 101 75.90 -7.89 46.05
C CYS A 101 75.14 -8.01 47.38
N ASP A 102 74.51 -6.93 47.83
CA ASP A 102 73.58 -7.04 48.97
C ASP A 102 72.23 -7.58 48.52
N ILE A 103 72.06 -8.90 48.67
CA ILE A 103 70.86 -9.62 48.24
C ILE A 103 69.77 -9.71 49.33
N LEU A 104 70.05 -9.24 50.55
CA LEU A 104 69.13 -9.36 51.69
C LEU A 104 68.70 -7.99 52.26
N PHE A 105 69.64 -7.08 52.45
CA PHE A 105 69.37 -5.78 53.06
C PHE A 105 69.22 -4.70 52.00
N THR A 106 68.23 -3.82 52.21
CA THR A 106 67.92 -2.72 51.28
C THR A 106 68.19 -1.33 51.85
N THR A 107 68.60 -1.25 53.11
CA THR A 107 68.83 0.01 53.84
C THR A 107 70.29 0.14 54.23
N THR A 108 70.86 1.34 54.12
CA THR A 108 72.23 1.64 54.60
C THR A 108 72.35 1.49 56.12
N ASN A 109 73.57 1.29 56.61
CA ASN A 109 73.94 1.14 58.02
C ASN A 109 73.33 -0.09 58.73
N THR A 110 72.84 -1.10 58.02
CA THR A 110 72.39 -2.37 58.61
C THR A 110 73.44 -3.47 58.59
N ARG A 111 74.27 -3.54 57.54
CA ARG A 111 75.31 -4.55 57.38
C ARG A 111 76.67 -3.91 57.15
N LYS A 112 77.60 -4.13 58.07
CA LYS A 112 79.00 -3.69 57.98
C LYS A 112 79.97 -4.80 58.36
N PHE A 113 81.00 -4.97 57.55
CA PHE A 113 82.08 -5.93 57.79
C PHE A 113 83.42 -5.42 57.24
N THR A 114 84.53 -5.97 57.71
CA THR A 114 85.88 -5.63 57.27
C THR A 114 86.48 -6.79 56.48
N VAL A 115 87.05 -6.50 55.31
CA VAL A 115 87.70 -7.47 54.43
C VAL A 115 89.21 -7.35 54.57
N LYS A 116 89.91 -8.47 54.73
CA LYS A 116 91.37 -8.51 54.91
C LYS A 116 92.04 -9.61 54.09
N ILE A 117 93.28 -9.36 53.69
CA ILE A 117 94.24 -10.37 53.21
C ILE A 117 95.34 -10.45 54.25
N GLY A 118 95.42 -11.54 55.01
CA GLY A 118 96.26 -11.61 56.21
C GLY A 118 96.01 -10.42 57.17
N SER A 119 97.07 -9.65 57.44
CA SER A 119 97.00 -8.42 58.25
C SER A 119 96.58 -7.17 57.47
N TYR A 120 96.56 -7.19 56.13
CA TYR A 120 96.20 -6.05 55.29
C TYR A 120 94.68 -5.85 55.21
N VAL A 121 94.21 -4.62 55.44
CA VAL A 121 92.78 -4.27 55.34
C VAL A 121 92.47 -3.83 53.91
N VAL A 122 91.68 -4.64 53.20
CA VAL A 122 91.22 -4.35 51.84
C VAL A 122 90.08 -3.34 51.87
N ALA A 123 89.09 -3.57 52.74
CA ALA A 123 87.98 -2.65 52.96
C ALA A 123 87.60 -2.65 54.44
N ASN A 124 87.48 -1.47 55.05
CA ASN A 124 87.14 -1.33 56.46
C ASN A 124 85.70 -0.85 56.63
N ASN A 125 84.93 -1.48 57.52
CA ASN A 125 83.52 -1.12 57.78
C ASN A 125 82.65 -1.04 56.51
N LEU A 126 82.86 -1.95 55.55
CA LEU A 126 82.19 -2.00 54.26
C LEU A 126 80.69 -2.16 54.42
N ASP A 127 79.95 -1.19 53.89
CA ASP A 127 78.49 -1.17 53.82
C ASP A 127 78.09 -1.18 52.35
N LEU A 128 77.69 -2.34 51.83
CA LEU A 128 77.41 -2.53 50.40
C LEU A 128 76.22 -1.71 49.92
N VAL A 129 75.16 -1.60 50.74
CA VAL A 129 73.99 -0.80 50.38
C VAL A 129 74.36 0.69 50.31
N ALA A 130 75.20 1.18 51.24
CA ALA A 130 75.68 2.55 51.19
C ALA A 130 76.68 2.81 50.04
N THR A 131 77.37 1.76 49.57
CA THR A 131 78.45 1.88 48.58
C THR A 131 77.94 1.73 47.14
N ALA A 132 77.05 0.77 46.91
CA ALA A 132 76.56 0.43 45.56
C ALA A 132 75.03 0.42 45.45
N GLY A 133 74.30 0.33 46.56
CA GLY A 133 72.86 0.12 46.58
C GLY A 133 72.47 -1.35 46.74
N ALA A 134 71.20 -1.58 47.07
CA ALA A 134 70.65 -2.94 47.20
C ALA A 134 70.58 -3.63 45.83
N LEU A 135 70.76 -4.96 45.78
CA LEU A 135 70.74 -5.75 44.54
C LEU A 135 71.61 -5.15 43.42
N THR A 136 72.76 -4.58 43.78
CA THR A 136 73.69 -3.94 42.85
C THR A 136 75.08 -4.54 43.01
N ALA A 137 75.67 -4.98 41.90
CA ALA A 137 77.00 -5.58 41.85
C ALA A 137 78.08 -4.54 42.20
N TYR A 138 78.98 -4.93 43.09
CA TYR A 138 80.10 -4.13 43.57
C TYR A 138 81.36 -4.97 43.70
N ASP A 139 82.43 -4.54 43.01
CA ASP A 139 83.67 -5.29 42.92
C ASP A 139 84.84 -4.51 43.52
N ILE A 140 85.71 -5.20 44.24
CA ILE A 140 86.94 -4.65 44.81
C ILE A 140 88.14 -5.38 44.22
N PHE A 141 89.07 -4.62 43.67
CA PHE A 141 90.30 -5.11 43.05
C PHE A 141 91.48 -4.88 44.00
N THR A 142 92.27 -5.93 44.24
CA THR A 142 93.48 -5.85 45.06
C THR A 142 94.64 -6.54 44.36
N GLU A 143 95.60 -5.75 43.90
CA GLU A 143 96.86 -6.28 43.35
C GLU A 143 97.79 -6.74 44.48
N PHE A 144 98.41 -7.90 44.29
CA PHE A 144 99.40 -8.45 45.21
C PHE A 144 100.47 -9.24 44.45
N THR A 145 101.65 -9.38 45.04
CA THR A 145 102.74 -10.21 44.51
C THR A 145 103.02 -11.35 45.47
N LEU A 146 103.03 -12.58 44.97
CA LEU A 146 103.54 -13.75 45.67
C LEU A 146 104.98 -13.99 45.22
N SER A 147 105.93 -13.95 46.15
CA SER A 147 107.33 -14.26 45.87
C SER A 147 107.95 -15.02 47.02
N SER A 148 108.47 -16.22 46.75
CA SER A 148 109.17 -17.09 47.70
C SER A 148 108.39 -17.28 49.01
N GLY A 149 107.08 -17.54 48.89
CA GLY A 149 106.19 -17.78 50.03
C GLY A 149 105.77 -16.52 50.82
N THR A 150 106.08 -15.32 50.32
CA THR A 150 105.66 -14.05 50.93
C THR A 150 104.71 -13.29 50.01
N VAL A 151 103.54 -12.90 50.51
CA VAL A 151 102.59 -12.01 49.80
C VAL A 151 102.91 -10.56 50.15
N SER A 152 103.10 -9.73 49.14
CA SER A 152 103.31 -8.28 49.28
C SER A 152 102.21 -7.49 48.58
N ILE A 153 101.71 -6.44 49.24
CA ILE A 153 100.72 -5.50 48.68
C ILE A 153 101.31 -4.09 48.76
N ALA A 154 101.26 -3.35 47.64
CA ALA A 154 101.90 -2.04 47.53
C ALA A 154 103.38 -2.02 47.98
N GLY A 155 104.11 -3.09 47.66
CA GLY A 155 105.52 -3.27 48.02
C GLY A 155 105.81 -3.66 49.47
N SER A 156 104.78 -3.84 50.32
CA SER A 156 104.94 -4.21 51.73
C SER A 156 104.57 -5.67 51.95
N ALA A 157 105.43 -6.44 52.62
CA ALA A 157 105.15 -7.83 53.00
C ALA A 157 104.02 -7.91 54.03
N ILE A 158 103.01 -8.74 53.76
CA ILE A 158 101.79 -8.84 54.57
C ILE A 158 101.83 -10.09 55.45
N THR A 159 101.95 -9.89 56.76
CA THR A 159 101.96 -10.99 57.74
C THR A 159 100.64 -11.77 57.69
N GLY A 160 100.72 -13.10 57.66
CA GLY A 160 99.56 -14.00 57.70
C GLY A 160 98.74 -14.09 56.40
N ALA A 161 99.19 -13.45 55.32
CA ALA A 161 98.49 -13.50 54.04
C ALA A 161 98.72 -14.81 53.26
N TYR A 162 99.78 -15.56 53.57
CA TYR A 162 100.13 -16.81 52.90
C TYR A 162 100.50 -17.89 53.92
N THR A 163 99.85 -19.06 53.87
CA THR A 163 100.12 -20.17 54.81
C THR A 163 99.80 -21.50 54.13
N GLY A 164 100.78 -22.42 54.11
CA GLY A 164 100.61 -23.77 53.53
C GLY A 164 100.18 -23.74 52.06
N ASP A 165 100.89 -22.96 51.24
CA ASP A 165 100.65 -22.74 49.81
C ASP A 165 99.28 -22.15 49.44
N LYS A 166 98.66 -21.41 50.39
CA LYS A 166 97.34 -20.80 50.24
C LYS A 166 97.34 -19.32 50.59
N LEU A 167 96.66 -18.52 49.78
CA LEU A 167 96.30 -17.14 50.06
C LEU A 167 95.13 -17.08 51.05
N ILE A 168 95.27 -16.28 52.12
CA ILE A 168 94.30 -16.18 53.21
C ILE A 168 93.51 -14.87 53.11
N VAL A 169 92.22 -14.99 52.79
CA VAL A 169 91.27 -13.87 52.73
C VAL A 169 90.26 -14.02 53.85
N THR A 170 90.03 -12.99 54.66
CA THR A 170 89.11 -13.03 55.80
C THR A 170 88.10 -11.89 55.77
N PHE A 171 86.87 -12.21 56.18
CA PHE A 171 85.75 -11.30 56.29
C PHE A 171 85.32 -11.25 57.75
N ASN A 172 85.53 -10.11 58.39
CA ASN A 172 85.35 -9.92 59.83
C ASN A 172 84.09 -9.12 60.10
N GLN A 173 83.22 -9.63 60.96
CA GLN A 173 82.00 -8.94 61.35
C GLN A 173 82.32 -7.62 62.07
N VAL A 174 81.57 -6.56 61.72
CA VAL A 174 81.58 -5.29 62.47
C VAL A 174 80.21 -5.03 63.08
N LEU A 175 79.16 -4.98 62.26
CA LEU A 175 77.79 -4.73 62.72
C LEU A 175 76.88 -5.93 62.47
N GLN A 176 76.96 -6.51 61.27
CA GLN A 176 76.17 -7.67 60.88
C GLN A 176 76.99 -8.59 59.97
N ASN A 177 76.43 -9.76 59.66
CA ASN A 177 77.07 -10.86 58.93
C ASN A 177 77.98 -10.41 57.75
N PRO A 178 79.29 -10.69 57.77
CA PRO A 178 80.13 -10.60 56.58
C PRO A 178 79.66 -11.54 55.47
N GLN A 179 79.79 -11.11 54.20
CA GLN A 179 79.35 -11.87 53.03
C GLN A 179 80.33 -11.78 51.85
N LEU A 180 80.23 -12.71 50.90
CA LEU A 180 80.82 -12.63 49.56
C LEU A 180 79.90 -13.29 48.53
N SER A 181 79.80 -12.73 47.31
CA SER A 181 79.04 -13.32 46.19
C SER A 181 79.95 -14.08 45.21
N GLY A 182 81.14 -13.56 44.93
CA GLY A 182 82.11 -14.22 44.06
C GLY A 182 83.53 -13.74 44.30
N LEU A 183 84.51 -14.50 43.81
CA LEU A 183 85.90 -14.04 43.74
C LEU A 183 86.60 -14.57 42.51
N ILE A 184 87.60 -13.81 42.05
CA ILE A 184 88.46 -14.15 40.91
C ILE A 184 89.91 -13.83 41.27
N ILE A 185 90.84 -14.71 40.93
CA ILE A 185 92.27 -14.43 40.89
C ILE A 185 92.71 -14.41 39.43
N VAL A 186 93.29 -13.29 39.01
CA VAL A 186 93.82 -13.07 37.66
C VAL A 186 95.34 -12.96 37.75
N SER A 187 96.06 -13.59 36.83
CA SER A 187 97.52 -13.43 36.71
C SER A 187 97.85 -12.14 35.96
N GLY A 188 98.79 -11.35 36.52
CA GLY A 188 99.19 -10.04 36.03
C GLY A 188 98.87 -8.89 37.00
N ASP A 189 99.10 -7.66 36.53
CA ASP A 189 98.83 -6.41 37.26
C ASP A 189 97.44 -5.84 36.91
N CYS A 190 97.09 -4.67 37.44
CA CYS A 190 95.78 -4.06 37.16
C CYS A 190 95.54 -3.70 35.68
N SER A 191 96.57 -3.64 34.82
CA SER A 191 96.40 -3.35 33.39
C SER A 191 95.76 -4.49 32.60
N VAL A 192 95.89 -5.73 33.10
CA VAL A 192 95.25 -6.92 32.51
C VAL A 192 93.88 -7.23 33.13
N ALA A 193 93.49 -6.48 34.17
CA ALA A 193 92.22 -6.62 34.90
C ALA A 193 91.26 -5.44 34.66
N ASP A 194 91.51 -4.61 33.64
CA ASP A 194 90.89 -3.29 33.46
C ASP A 194 89.41 -3.36 33.03
N TYR A 195 88.53 -3.49 34.01
CA TYR A 195 87.08 -3.26 33.89
C TYR A 195 86.79 -1.75 33.89
N CYS A 196 87.19 -1.04 32.83
CA CYS A 196 87.02 0.42 32.73
C CYS A 196 85.62 0.83 32.22
N ASN A 197 84.86 1.51 33.09
CA ASN A 197 83.77 2.47 32.80
C ASN A 197 82.62 2.04 31.87
N MET A 198 81.58 1.42 32.45
CA MET A 198 80.28 1.36 31.79
C MET A 198 79.69 2.76 31.60
N CYS A 199 79.35 3.12 30.36
CA CYS A 199 78.50 4.27 30.08
C CYS A 199 77.09 3.97 30.62
N TYR A 200 76.68 4.63 31.70
CA TYR A 200 75.38 4.41 32.34
C TYR A 200 74.17 4.74 31.44
N GLN A 201 74.38 5.38 30.29
CA GLN A 201 73.35 5.61 29.29
C GLN A 201 73.12 4.35 28.45
N ALA A 202 71.91 3.78 28.50
CA ALA A 202 71.53 2.55 27.79
C ALA A 202 71.69 2.59 26.25
N ARG A 203 71.85 3.79 25.66
CA ARG A 203 71.98 4.07 24.22
C ARG A 203 73.40 4.46 23.80
N CYS A 204 74.35 4.47 24.74
CA CYS A 204 75.70 4.96 24.54
C CYS A 204 76.70 3.82 24.40
N MET A 205 77.48 3.83 23.31
CA MET A 205 78.55 2.84 23.08
C MET A 205 79.90 3.30 23.62
N VAL A 206 80.18 4.62 23.56
CA VAL A 206 81.46 5.21 24.03
C VAL A 206 81.17 6.52 24.75
N CYS A 207 81.74 6.69 25.95
CA CYS A 207 81.60 7.90 26.76
C CYS A 207 82.94 8.34 27.37
N ASN A 208 83.12 9.64 27.51
CA ASN A 208 84.34 10.22 28.10
C ASN A 208 84.32 10.25 29.64
N THR A 209 83.14 10.12 30.26
CA THR A 209 82.96 10.06 31.72
C THR A 209 81.75 9.17 32.07
N PRO A 210 81.72 8.50 33.24
CA PRO A 210 80.66 7.58 33.63
C PRO A 210 79.26 8.18 33.85
N ALA A 211 78.94 9.40 33.41
CA ALA A 211 77.59 9.94 33.66
C ALA A 211 76.99 10.82 32.56
N LEU A 212 77.74 11.61 31.79
CA LEU A 212 77.11 12.74 31.06
C LEU A 212 77.70 13.13 29.71
N SER A 213 78.54 12.29 29.08
CA SER A 213 79.19 12.68 27.82
C SER A 213 79.37 11.51 26.85
N CYS A 214 78.27 11.07 26.24
CA CYS A 214 78.32 10.06 25.19
C CYS A 214 78.83 10.64 23.86
N THR A 215 79.84 10.00 23.26
CA THR A 215 80.46 10.42 21.99
C THR A 215 80.04 9.54 20.82
N ILE A 216 79.74 8.25 21.04
CA ILE A 216 79.23 7.34 20.01
C ILE A 216 77.98 6.66 20.51
N CYS A 217 76.88 6.81 19.76
CA CYS A 217 75.60 6.18 20.04
C CYS A 217 75.45 4.84 19.29
N ILE A 218 74.51 4.03 19.75
CA ILE A 218 74.04 2.84 19.01
C ILE A 218 73.45 3.23 17.63
N ALA A 219 73.23 2.24 16.76
CA ALA A 219 72.60 2.44 15.46
C ALA A 219 71.24 3.16 15.59
N ASN A 220 70.96 4.06 14.64
CA ASN A 220 69.77 4.92 14.59
C ASN A 220 69.58 5.87 15.78
N ALA A 221 70.66 6.20 16.49
CA ALA A 221 70.69 7.27 17.50
C ALA A 221 71.82 8.27 17.22
N THR A 222 71.60 9.53 17.60
CA THR A 222 72.59 10.61 17.51
C THR A 222 72.77 11.30 18.85
N PRO A 223 73.99 11.76 19.17
CA PRO A 223 74.26 12.45 20.42
C PRO A 223 73.69 13.87 20.37
N VAL A 224 72.76 14.17 21.29
CA VAL A 224 72.19 15.50 21.50
C VAL A 224 72.54 15.93 22.93
N SER A 225 73.39 16.95 23.06
CA SER A 225 73.83 17.48 24.36
C SER A 225 74.42 16.43 25.31
N GLY A 226 75.25 15.50 24.79
CA GLY A 226 75.91 14.46 25.60
C GLY A 226 75.03 13.25 25.95
N VAL A 227 73.80 13.20 25.44
CA VAL A 227 72.86 12.08 25.60
C VAL A 227 72.49 11.50 24.24
N CYS A 228 72.54 10.18 24.08
CA CYS A 228 72.07 9.53 22.85
C CYS A 228 70.54 9.53 22.76
N GLN A 229 70.00 10.15 21.71
CA GLN A 229 68.58 10.16 21.38
C GLN A 229 68.38 9.38 20.08
N CYS A 230 67.32 8.58 19.98
CA CYS A 230 66.97 7.94 18.70
C CYS A 230 66.72 9.03 17.65
N ASN A 231 67.16 8.78 16.41
CA ASN A 231 66.96 9.69 15.30
C ASN A 231 65.47 9.92 15.04
N ALA A 232 65.12 11.04 14.40
CA ALA A 232 63.74 11.27 13.95
C ALA A 232 63.23 10.07 13.14
N GLY A 233 62.00 9.63 13.42
CA GLY A 233 61.45 8.39 12.87
C GLY A 233 61.89 7.10 13.58
N TYR A 234 62.58 7.18 14.73
CA TYR A 234 62.93 6.02 15.56
C TYR A 234 62.57 6.26 17.03
N TYR A 235 62.25 5.18 17.75
CA TYR A 235 61.98 5.21 19.19
C TYR A 235 62.75 4.13 19.93
N TRP A 236 62.89 4.33 21.24
CA TRP A 236 63.70 3.45 22.09
C TRP A 236 62.86 2.33 22.69
N VAL A 237 63.26 1.08 22.41
CA VAL A 237 62.68 -0.10 23.04
C VAL A 237 63.58 -0.54 24.19
N THR A 238 63.10 -0.39 25.43
CA THR A 238 63.88 -0.68 26.66
C THR A 238 64.27 -2.14 26.80
N THR A 239 63.40 -3.07 26.39
CA THR A 239 63.62 -4.52 26.46
C THR A 239 64.67 -4.99 25.45
N ALA A 240 64.59 -4.52 24.21
CA ALA A 240 65.53 -4.86 23.14
C ALA A 240 66.81 -4.00 23.15
N ARG A 241 66.84 -2.93 23.98
CA ARG A 241 67.92 -1.93 24.05
C ARG A 241 68.38 -1.42 22.68
N THR A 242 67.43 -1.14 21.78
CA THR A 242 67.72 -0.63 20.43
C THR A 242 66.75 0.48 20.01
N CYS A 243 67.16 1.31 19.05
CA CYS A 243 66.29 2.27 18.39
C CYS A 243 65.61 1.60 17.19
N VAL A 244 64.28 1.48 17.27
CA VAL A 244 63.44 0.82 16.24
C VAL A 244 62.72 1.88 15.42
N ALA A 245 62.58 1.65 14.12
CA ALA A 245 61.90 2.56 13.21
C ALA A 245 60.41 2.66 13.56
N CYS A 246 59.89 3.89 13.55
CA CYS A 246 58.46 4.16 13.51
C CYS A 246 57.88 3.74 12.16
N ASP A 247 56.57 3.60 12.09
CA ASP A 247 55.83 3.52 10.84
C ASP A 247 56.12 4.74 9.97
N ASN A 248 56.23 4.52 8.66
CA ASN A 248 56.61 5.56 7.69
C ASN A 248 55.65 6.77 7.67
N LEU A 249 54.41 6.64 8.17
CA LEU A 249 53.46 7.76 8.28
C LEU A 249 53.58 8.52 9.62
N CYS A 250 54.38 8.04 10.58
CA CYS A 250 54.70 8.75 11.82
C CYS A 250 55.85 9.75 11.62
N ILE A 251 55.76 10.93 12.25
CA ILE A 251 56.95 11.78 12.49
C ILE A 251 57.73 11.28 13.71
N SER A 252 57.00 10.84 14.75
CA SER A 252 57.56 10.28 15.98
C SER A 252 56.60 9.26 16.60
N CYS A 253 57.16 8.26 17.28
CA CYS A 253 56.43 7.19 17.97
C CYS A 253 57.04 6.95 19.36
N SER A 254 56.31 6.35 20.30
CA SER A 254 56.73 6.34 21.73
C SER A 254 56.59 4.99 22.47
N SER A 255 55.88 4.00 21.90
CA SER A 255 55.62 2.73 22.58
C SER A 255 55.55 1.50 21.66
N ASP A 256 55.14 1.70 20.41
CA ASP A 256 55.05 0.68 19.37
C ASP A 256 55.32 1.37 18.02
N ASN A 257 55.81 0.62 17.03
CA ASN A 257 56.18 1.17 15.74
C ASN A 257 55.01 1.89 15.04
N PHE A 258 53.76 1.42 15.20
CA PHE A 258 52.57 2.04 14.60
C PHE A 258 51.92 3.14 15.45
N ILE A 259 52.32 3.29 16.72
CA ILE A 259 51.74 4.28 17.64
C ILE A 259 52.47 5.61 17.50
N CYS A 260 51.91 6.47 16.68
CA CYS A 260 52.46 7.79 16.37
C CYS A 260 51.97 8.84 17.37
N ALA A 261 52.84 9.80 17.70
CA ALA A 261 52.43 11.03 18.38
C ALA A 261 51.90 12.07 17.38
N THR A 262 52.53 12.16 16.21
CA THR A 262 52.17 13.07 15.12
C THR A 262 52.39 12.39 13.76
N CYS A 263 51.56 12.74 12.79
CA CYS A 263 51.60 12.18 11.44
C CYS A 263 52.39 13.04 10.47
N SER A 264 53.05 12.41 9.50
CA SER A 264 53.79 13.10 8.45
C SER A 264 52.84 13.63 7.37
N GLY A 265 53.16 14.81 6.81
CA GLY A 265 52.42 15.37 5.67
C GLY A 265 50.94 15.63 5.97
N SER A 266 50.05 15.15 5.08
CA SER A 266 48.59 15.30 5.16
C SER A 266 47.88 14.12 5.84
N ASN A 267 48.63 13.19 6.43
CA ASN A 267 48.07 12.02 7.12
C ASN A 267 47.36 12.43 8.42
N VAL A 268 46.35 11.67 8.82
CA VAL A 268 45.47 11.99 9.97
C VAL A 268 45.67 10.98 11.09
N LEU A 269 45.76 11.47 12.33
CA LEU A 269 45.92 10.62 13.51
C LEU A 269 44.56 10.07 13.96
N VAL A 270 44.38 8.75 13.90
CA VAL A 270 43.16 8.04 14.34
C VAL A 270 43.55 6.97 15.34
N SER A 271 43.07 7.08 16.59
CA SER A 271 43.43 6.17 17.69
C SER A 271 44.93 5.99 17.87
N SER A 272 45.69 7.09 17.77
CA SER A 272 47.18 7.13 17.83
C SER A 272 47.89 6.41 16.67
N VAL A 273 47.19 6.09 15.58
CA VAL A 273 47.78 5.53 14.36
C VAL A 273 47.56 6.51 13.22
N CYS A 274 48.58 6.75 12.40
CA CYS A 274 48.44 7.61 11.23
C CYS A 274 47.75 6.88 10.07
N LEU A 275 46.67 7.46 9.55
CA LEU A 275 45.96 7.00 8.35
C LEU A 275 46.10 8.02 7.23
N ARG A 276 45.94 7.57 5.97
CA ARG A 276 46.14 8.42 4.79
C ARG A 276 45.01 9.43 4.56
N ALA A 277 43.84 9.17 5.13
CA ALA A 277 42.68 10.05 5.10
C ALA A 277 41.84 9.82 6.35
N CYS A 278 40.93 10.75 6.65
CA CYS A 278 39.98 10.55 7.72
C CYS A 278 38.92 9.50 7.30
N PRO A 279 38.62 8.47 8.13
CA PRO A 279 37.61 7.48 7.80
C PRO A 279 36.23 8.07 7.54
N TYR A 280 35.51 7.49 6.57
CA TYR A 280 34.17 7.93 6.23
C TYR A 280 33.25 7.89 7.45
N GLY A 281 32.48 8.95 7.68
CA GLY A 281 31.60 9.08 8.85
C GLY A 281 32.29 9.52 10.15
N PHE A 282 33.61 9.64 10.20
CA PHE A 282 34.29 10.32 11.31
C PHE A 282 34.20 11.82 11.02
N GLY A 283 33.66 12.60 11.98
CA GLY A 283 33.42 14.03 11.78
C GLY A 283 34.69 14.86 11.56
N THR A 284 34.59 16.18 11.63
CA THR A 284 35.72 17.10 11.37
C THR A 284 36.92 16.90 12.31
N SER A 285 36.71 16.33 13.50
CA SER A 285 37.77 15.98 14.46
C SER A 285 38.42 14.60 14.20
N CYS A 286 37.95 13.88 13.18
CA CYS A 286 38.35 12.51 12.87
C CYS A 286 38.26 11.51 14.05
N ALA A 287 37.34 11.76 14.97
CA ALA A 287 37.10 10.90 16.12
C ALA A 287 36.20 9.70 15.74
N SER A 288 36.43 8.56 16.39
CA SER A 288 35.63 7.37 16.14
C SER A 288 34.19 7.53 16.61
N VAL A 289 33.27 6.91 15.86
CA VAL A 289 31.86 6.82 16.22
C VAL A 289 31.51 5.37 16.55
N SER A 290 30.72 5.16 17.59
CA SER A 290 30.32 3.82 18.05
C SER A 290 29.16 3.22 17.24
N THR A 291 28.49 4.03 16.41
CA THR A 291 27.34 3.61 15.59
C THR A 291 27.77 3.14 14.20
N ALA A 292 26.88 2.41 13.52
CA ALA A 292 27.08 2.11 12.10
C ALA A 292 27.19 3.40 11.29
N ILE A 293 28.18 3.45 10.40
CA ILE A 293 28.40 4.60 9.49
C ILE A 293 27.64 4.44 8.18
N ILE A 294 27.34 3.20 7.80
CA ILE A 294 26.43 2.86 6.71
C ILE A 294 25.53 1.77 7.27
N SER A 295 24.22 1.97 7.21
CA SER A 295 23.23 0.92 7.48
C SER A 295 22.11 1.09 6.46
N GLN A 296 22.06 0.18 5.49
CA GLN A 296 21.15 0.27 4.36
C GLN A 296 20.30 -0.99 4.25
N ASN A 297 18.97 -0.80 4.25
CA ASN A 297 17.98 -1.81 3.87
C ASN A 297 17.58 -1.59 2.40
N PHE A 298 17.59 -2.65 1.60
CA PHE A 298 17.30 -2.59 0.16
C PHE A 298 15.87 -3.05 -0.20
N ALA A 299 14.99 -3.22 0.78
CA ALA A 299 13.63 -3.69 0.59
C ALA A 299 12.64 -2.58 0.20
N ASP A 300 11.46 -3.02 -0.22
CA ASP A 300 10.20 -2.27 -0.33
C ASP A 300 10.10 -1.17 -1.41
N TYR A 301 11.19 -0.53 -1.80
CA TYR A 301 11.18 0.61 -2.72
C TYR A 301 11.95 0.33 -4.02
N PHE A 302 11.60 1.06 -5.07
CA PHE A 302 12.28 1.08 -6.37
C PHE A 302 13.06 2.38 -6.49
N LEU A 303 14.37 2.31 -6.27
CA LEU A 303 15.24 3.49 -6.24
C LEU A 303 16.48 3.25 -7.10
N GLY A 304 16.94 4.29 -7.81
CA GLY A 304 18.28 4.31 -8.40
C GLY A 304 19.40 4.63 -7.39
N ILE A 305 19.02 5.06 -6.18
CA ILE A 305 19.93 5.31 -5.06
C ILE A 305 19.31 4.76 -3.76
N TYR A 306 19.97 3.78 -3.14
CA TYR A 306 19.65 3.25 -1.81
C TYR A 306 20.66 3.81 -0.80
N GLY A 307 20.27 4.93 -0.16
CA GLY A 307 21.13 5.66 0.77
C GLY A 307 22.41 6.16 0.11
N VAL A 308 23.55 5.55 0.44
CA VAL A 308 24.85 5.90 -0.17
C VAL A 308 25.17 5.10 -1.42
N PHE A 309 24.36 4.10 -1.78
CA PHE A 309 24.61 3.22 -2.91
C PHE A 309 23.77 3.62 -4.12
N ARG A 310 24.41 3.86 -5.27
CA ARG A 310 23.72 3.93 -6.57
C ARG A 310 23.62 2.55 -7.21
N THR A 311 22.56 2.32 -7.98
CA THR A 311 22.42 1.16 -8.87
C THR A 311 23.17 1.40 -10.16
N GLY A 312 23.81 0.35 -10.69
CA GLY A 312 24.34 0.36 -12.05
C GLY A 312 25.25 1.56 -12.36
N THR A 313 25.16 2.03 -13.61
CA THR A 313 25.93 3.18 -14.10
C THR A 313 25.17 4.50 -13.97
N SER A 314 23.85 4.48 -14.12
CA SER A 314 23.00 5.67 -14.07
C SER A 314 21.96 5.57 -12.95
N THR A 315 21.87 6.61 -12.10
CA THR A 315 20.89 6.68 -11.00
C THR A 315 19.46 6.99 -11.46
N SER A 316 19.29 7.38 -12.73
CA SER A 316 17.98 7.66 -13.32
C SER A 316 17.36 6.45 -14.01
N SER A 317 18.16 5.40 -14.24
CA SER A 317 17.72 4.14 -14.83
C SER A 317 17.71 3.06 -13.76
N TYR A 318 16.56 2.44 -13.53
CA TYR A 318 16.42 1.35 -12.56
C TYR A 318 15.11 0.58 -12.78
N TYR A 319 15.02 -0.63 -12.23
CA TYR A 319 13.80 -1.43 -12.31
C TYR A 319 12.69 -0.84 -11.43
N PHE A 320 11.42 -0.79 -11.83
CA PHE A 320 10.80 -1.41 -13.01
C PHE A 320 10.32 -0.39 -14.05
N PHE A 321 10.09 0.86 -13.65
CA PHE A 321 9.38 1.86 -14.45
C PHE A 321 10.28 3.00 -14.94
N ASN A 322 11.60 2.77 -14.92
CA ASN A 322 12.61 3.78 -15.20
C ASN A 322 13.65 3.27 -16.22
N SER A 323 13.25 2.49 -17.23
CA SER A 323 14.16 2.01 -18.30
C SER A 323 15.48 1.41 -17.77
N PRO A 324 15.42 0.30 -17.02
CA PRO A 324 16.57 -0.28 -16.35
C PRO A 324 17.72 -0.67 -17.28
N GLU A 325 18.94 -0.53 -16.78
CA GLU A 325 20.17 -1.07 -17.38
C GLU A 325 20.35 -2.55 -16.99
N THR A 326 21.16 -3.29 -17.73
CA THR A 326 21.50 -4.68 -17.39
C THR A 326 22.31 -4.81 -16.10
N GLU A 327 22.95 -3.70 -15.71
CA GLU A 327 23.78 -3.53 -14.53
C GLU A 327 22.97 -3.16 -13.27
N ASP A 328 21.67 -2.90 -13.41
CA ASP A 328 20.81 -2.59 -12.28
C ASP A 328 20.35 -3.88 -11.58
N PRO A 329 20.55 -4.01 -10.26
CA PRO A 329 19.96 -5.11 -9.53
C PRO A 329 18.44 -4.99 -9.48
N ILE A 330 17.74 -6.12 -9.53
CA ILE A 330 16.26 -6.16 -9.60
C ILE A 330 15.70 -6.12 -8.17
N PRO A 331 14.87 -5.12 -7.80
CA PRO A 331 14.14 -5.15 -6.54
C PRO A 331 13.22 -6.38 -6.46
N ALA A 332 13.34 -7.14 -5.37
CA ALA A 332 12.60 -8.36 -5.15
C ALA A 332 11.83 -8.27 -3.83
N LYS A 333 10.50 -8.37 -3.92
CA LYS A 333 9.61 -8.28 -2.75
C LYS A 333 10.05 -9.25 -1.66
N SER A 334 10.20 -8.72 -0.43
CA SER A 334 10.65 -9.45 0.76
C SER A 334 12.00 -10.18 0.61
N ARG A 335 12.86 -9.73 -0.31
CA ARG A 335 14.20 -10.29 -0.60
C ARG A 335 15.27 -9.22 -0.88
N GLY A 336 14.93 -7.93 -0.78
CA GLY A 336 15.86 -6.83 -1.07
C GLY A 336 16.17 -6.74 -2.55
N LEU A 337 17.45 -6.76 -2.91
CA LEU A 337 17.91 -6.65 -4.30
C LEU A 337 18.48 -7.98 -4.80
N TYR A 338 18.04 -8.38 -5.99
CA TYR A 338 18.56 -9.53 -6.73
C TYR A 338 19.69 -9.11 -7.66
N PHE A 339 20.82 -9.81 -7.55
CA PHE A 339 22.01 -9.57 -8.35
C PHE A 339 22.21 -10.72 -9.35
N SER A 340 22.38 -10.37 -10.62
CA SER A 340 22.69 -11.31 -11.70
C SER A 340 23.41 -10.60 -12.85
N GLY A 341 24.20 -11.34 -13.66
CA GLY A 341 24.71 -10.83 -14.93
C GLY A 341 25.66 -9.63 -14.86
N GLY A 342 26.28 -9.36 -13.70
CA GLY A 342 27.17 -8.21 -13.51
C GLY A 342 26.49 -6.96 -12.91
N SER A 343 25.21 -7.10 -12.52
CA SER A 343 24.51 -6.06 -11.77
C SER A 343 25.24 -5.70 -10.48
N TYR A 344 25.23 -4.42 -10.09
CA TYR A 344 25.97 -3.97 -8.93
C TYR A 344 25.39 -2.73 -8.28
N LEU A 345 25.79 -2.52 -7.02
CA LEU A 345 25.68 -1.25 -6.33
C LEU A 345 27.07 -0.65 -6.14
N GLN A 346 27.18 0.67 -6.20
CA GLN A 346 28.42 1.38 -5.86
C GLN A 346 28.13 2.56 -4.94
N THR A 347 29.01 2.85 -3.98
CA THR A 347 28.87 4.08 -3.19
C THR A 347 28.97 5.33 -4.07
N THR A 348 28.16 6.34 -3.78
CA THR A 348 28.18 7.65 -4.48
C THR A 348 29.31 8.55 -4.00
N ALA A 349 29.80 8.31 -2.78
CA ALA A 349 30.96 8.95 -2.20
C ALA A 349 32.12 7.96 -2.01
N ILE A 350 33.33 8.51 -1.92
CA ILE A 350 34.52 7.78 -1.50
C ILE A 350 34.31 7.32 -0.04
N VAL A 351 34.53 6.04 0.22
CA VAL A 351 34.42 5.43 1.54
C VAL A 351 35.78 4.92 1.96
N TYR A 352 36.49 5.71 2.76
CA TYR A 352 37.74 5.33 3.40
C TYR A 352 37.46 4.57 4.70
N ILE A 353 37.81 3.30 4.78
CA ILE A 353 37.55 2.44 5.94
C ILE A 353 38.67 2.57 6.99
N SER A 354 38.29 2.62 8.27
CA SER A 354 39.21 2.69 9.41
C SER A 354 40.03 1.40 9.59
N LEU A 355 41.16 1.45 10.31
CA LEU A 355 41.95 0.26 10.66
C LEU A 355 41.18 -0.79 11.49
N ASN A 356 40.21 -0.32 12.28
CA ASN A 356 39.28 -1.15 13.03
C ASN A 356 37.92 -0.97 12.41
N PHE A 357 37.35 -2.04 11.88
CA PHE A 357 36.05 -1.97 11.22
C PHE A 357 35.31 -3.29 11.33
N SER A 358 33.99 -3.22 11.16
CA SER A 358 33.13 -4.39 11.11
C SER A 358 32.19 -4.27 9.93
N ILE A 359 31.88 -5.38 9.30
CA ILE A 359 30.93 -5.46 8.18
C ILE A 359 29.92 -6.54 8.49
N GLY A 360 28.65 -6.29 8.19
CA GLY A 360 27.59 -7.29 8.31
C GLY A 360 26.55 -7.15 7.21
N MET A 361 26.06 -8.27 6.71
CA MET A 361 25.07 -8.28 5.62
C MET A 361 24.17 -9.51 5.67
N TRP A 362 22.89 -9.29 5.34
CA TRP A 362 21.92 -10.35 5.11
C TRP A 362 21.91 -10.71 3.64
N VAL A 363 22.28 -11.95 3.34
CA VAL A 363 22.43 -12.44 1.96
C VAL A 363 21.77 -13.79 1.79
N TRP A 364 21.26 -14.03 0.57
CA TRP A 364 20.89 -15.37 0.14
C TRP A 364 21.61 -15.69 -1.17
N ILE A 365 22.54 -16.63 -1.06
CA ILE A 365 23.54 -16.91 -2.10
C ILE A 365 23.01 -18.07 -2.95
N LEU A 366 22.86 -17.85 -4.26
CA LEU A 366 22.35 -18.89 -5.17
C LEU A 366 23.48 -19.69 -5.82
N SER A 367 24.64 -19.05 -6.04
CA SER A 367 25.86 -19.69 -6.51
C SER A 367 27.01 -19.39 -5.54
N GLY A 368 27.84 -20.39 -5.23
CA GLY A 368 29.04 -20.20 -4.39
C GLY A 368 30.18 -19.41 -5.08
N SER A 369 30.02 -19.03 -6.34
CA SER A 369 30.95 -18.22 -7.12
C SER A 369 30.54 -16.74 -7.16
N GLY A 370 31.52 -15.84 -7.30
CA GLY A 370 31.27 -14.40 -7.31
C GLY A 370 31.78 -13.68 -6.05
N ASP A 371 31.91 -12.37 -6.14
CA ASP A 371 32.24 -11.50 -5.00
C ASP A 371 31.04 -10.65 -4.60
N ILE A 372 30.64 -10.75 -3.32
CA ILE A 372 29.51 -10.01 -2.75
C ILE A 372 29.90 -8.55 -2.51
N LEU A 373 31.08 -8.32 -1.94
CA LEU A 373 31.63 -7.00 -1.66
C LEU A 373 33.04 -6.91 -2.23
N THR A 374 33.31 -5.84 -2.96
CA THR A 374 34.66 -5.42 -3.33
C THR A 374 34.84 -3.93 -3.12
N ASN A 375 36.08 -3.47 -3.24
CA ASN A 375 36.41 -2.07 -3.28
C ASN A 375 37.08 -1.70 -4.61
N SER A 376 36.82 -0.50 -5.11
CA SER A 376 37.14 -0.11 -6.50
C SER A 376 38.64 -0.02 -6.82
N SER A 377 39.49 0.24 -5.82
CA SER A 377 40.91 0.47 -6.01
C SER A 377 41.75 -0.62 -5.33
N GLY A 378 42.42 -1.43 -6.15
CA GLY A 378 43.41 -2.41 -5.71
C GLY A 378 42.86 -3.63 -4.95
N TYR A 379 41.53 -3.83 -4.90
CA TYR A 379 40.87 -4.97 -4.24
C TYR A 379 41.39 -5.23 -2.81
N LYS A 380 41.60 -4.14 -2.04
CA LYS A 380 42.08 -4.19 -0.65
C LYS A 380 41.11 -4.92 0.29
N ILE A 381 39.82 -5.00 -0.06
CA ILE A 381 38.82 -5.83 0.62
C ILE A 381 37.98 -6.55 -0.43
N THR A 382 37.86 -7.87 -0.29
CA THR A 382 36.92 -8.70 -1.04
C THR A 382 36.20 -9.65 -0.08
N ILE A 383 34.89 -9.83 -0.25
CA ILE A 383 34.10 -10.88 0.41
C ILE A 383 33.45 -11.72 -0.69
N SER A 384 33.84 -12.98 -0.80
CA SER A 384 33.32 -13.90 -1.82
C SER A 384 31.94 -14.48 -1.45
N ALA A 385 31.25 -15.06 -2.43
CA ALA A 385 30.01 -15.79 -2.24
C ALA A 385 30.17 -17.05 -1.35
N SER A 386 31.38 -17.58 -1.21
CA SER A 386 31.69 -18.64 -0.25
C SER A 386 31.87 -18.11 1.20
N GLY A 387 31.73 -16.79 1.39
CA GLY A 387 31.94 -16.10 2.66
C GLY A 387 33.41 -15.96 3.05
N VAL A 388 34.34 -16.00 2.09
CA VAL A 388 35.77 -15.75 2.37
C VAL A 388 36.02 -14.25 2.33
N MET A 389 36.55 -13.69 3.41
CA MET A 389 37.08 -12.32 3.40
C MET A 389 38.57 -12.36 3.07
N THR A 390 38.96 -11.53 2.10
CA THR A 390 40.34 -11.29 1.71
C THR A 390 40.65 -9.81 1.95
N ILE A 391 41.70 -9.52 2.72
CA ILE A 391 42.20 -8.15 2.91
C ILE A 391 43.69 -8.06 2.65
N ILE A 392 44.14 -6.91 2.15
CA ILE A 392 45.56 -6.62 1.95
C ILE A 392 46.03 -5.69 3.06
N LEU A 393 46.98 -6.17 3.88
CA LEU A 393 47.58 -5.42 4.98
C LEU A 393 48.94 -4.84 4.56
N GLU A 394 49.41 -3.81 5.27
CA GLU A 394 50.72 -3.19 5.09
C GLU A 394 51.56 -3.25 6.37
N SER A 395 52.88 -3.40 6.22
CA SER A 395 53.85 -3.31 7.32
C SER A 395 54.38 -1.88 7.48
N ILE A 396 55.17 -1.65 8.52
CA ILE A 396 55.88 -0.38 8.75
C ILE A 396 56.82 0.02 7.60
N ALA A 397 57.25 -0.94 6.79
CA ALA A 397 58.13 -0.74 5.63
C ALA A 397 57.35 -0.70 4.30
N GLU A 398 56.02 -0.52 4.37
CA GLU A 398 55.10 -0.49 3.22
C GLU A 398 55.08 -1.77 2.37
N THR A 399 55.64 -2.87 2.88
CA THR A 399 55.45 -4.18 2.26
C THR A 399 54.04 -4.68 2.54
N THR A 400 53.39 -5.24 1.53
CA THR A 400 52.00 -5.72 1.65
C THR A 400 51.93 -7.23 1.80
N THR A 401 50.94 -7.71 2.54
CA THR A 401 50.58 -9.14 2.60
C THR A 401 49.08 -9.32 2.42
N THR A 402 48.68 -10.44 1.82
CA THR A 402 47.27 -10.79 1.62
C THR A 402 46.85 -11.78 2.70
N VAL A 403 45.77 -11.47 3.43
CA VAL A 403 45.21 -12.31 4.48
C VAL A 403 43.82 -12.76 4.07
N THR A 404 43.56 -14.06 4.13
CA THR A 404 42.28 -14.69 3.78
C THR A 404 41.72 -15.46 4.95
N THR A 405 40.40 -15.38 5.17
CA THR A 405 39.70 -16.21 6.15
C THR A 405 39.38 -17.59 5.58
N ALA A 406 39.06 -18.55 6.45
CA ALA A 406 38.39 -19.78 6.00
C ALA A 406 37.03 -19.45 5.36
N ALA A 407 36.57 -20.32 4.45
CA ALA A 407 35.26 -20.20 3.84
C ALA A 407 34.16 -20.49 4.86
N LEU A 408 33.15 -19.62 4.92
CA LEU A 408 31.96 -19.80 5.77
C LEU A 408 31.02 -20.86 5.20
N ASN A 409 31.06 -21.10 3.89
CA ASN A 409 30.19 -22.04 3.17
C ASN A 409 28.70 -21.88 3.53
N PRO A 410 28.14 -20.68 3.35
CA PRO A 410 26.73 -20.44 3.63
C PRO A 410 25.82 -21.31 2.74
N SER A 411 24.70 -21.77 3.30
CA SER A 411 23.73 -22.59 2.56
C SER A 411 23.17 -21.83 1.36
N ASN A 412 23.05 -22.51 0.22
CA ASN A 412 22.43 -21.94 -0.98
C ASN A 412 20.88 -21.96 -0.94
N SER A 413 20.29 -22.59 0.08
CA SER A 413 18.84 -22.75 0.23
C SER A 413 18.20 -21.84 1.28
N ALA A 414 18.99 -21.00 1.95
CA ALA A 414 18.50 -20.16 3.05
C ALA A 414 19.19 -18.81 3.12
N TRP A 415 18.49 -17.86 3.74
CA TRP A 415 19.06 -16.58 4.16
C TRP A 415 20.08 -16.79 5.27
N VAL A 416 21.23 -16.12 5.14
CA VAL A 416 22.27 -16.10 6.16
C VAL A 416 22.69 -14.67 6.48
N TYR A 417 23.16 -14.47 7.70
CA TYR A 417 23.85 -13.25 8.09
C TYR A 417 25.34 -13.51 8.16
N ILE A 418 26.10 -12.95 7.23
CA ILE A 418 27.57 -13.04 7.23
C ILE A 418 28.13 -11.73 7.77
N SER A 419 29.13 -11.82 8.64
CA SER A 419 29.77 -10.64 9.20
C SER A 419 31.22 -10.88 9.58
N PHE A 420 31.98 -9.79 9.66
CA PHE A 420 33.42 -9.81 9.90
C PHE A 420 33.79 -8.67 10.84
N ILE A 421 34.64 -8.98 11.81
CA ILE A 421 35.28 -7.98 12.68
C ILE A 421 36.76 -7.95 12.31
N VAL A 422 37.28 -6.77 11.98
CA VAL A 422 38.70 -6.54 11.74
C VAL A 422 39.20 -5.58 12.83
N SER A 423 40.19 -6.03 13.59
CA SER A 423 40.73 -5.28 14.72
C SER A 423 42.26 -5.31 14.75
N PHE A 424 42.88 -4.16 15.00
CA PHE A 424 44.31 -4.02 15.24
C PHE A 424 44.60 -3.87 16.73
N SER A 425 45.53 -4.68 17.25
CA SER A 425 46.03 -4.59 18.62
C SER A 425 47.45 -4.04 18.61
N SER A 426 47.65 -2.88 19.25
CA SER A 426 48.98 -2.29 19.42
C SER A 426 49.84 -3.00 20.47
N ALA A 427 49.25 -3.82 21.35
CA ALA A 427 50.00 -4.57 22.36
C ALA A 427 50.72 -5.79 21.75
N THR A 428 50.14 -6.37 20.70
CA THR A 428 50.67 -7.54 19.99
C THR A 428 51.12 -7.21 18.57
N THR A 429 51.00 -5.93 18.18
CA THR A 429 51.31 -5.41 16.84
C THR A 429 50.70 -6.27 15.74
N SER A 430 49.42 -6.64 15.87
CA SER A 430 48.79 -7.63 15.00
C SER A 430 47.37 -7.23 14.59
N THR A 431 47.01 -7.53 13.35
CA THR A 431 45.62 -7.41 12.86
C THR A 431 44.96 -8.77 12.90
N THR A 432 43.77 -8.83 13.50
CA THR A 432 42.95 -10.04 13.61
C THR A 432 41.63 -9.85 12.86
N ILE A 433 41.23 -10.87 12.10
CA ILE A 433 39.94 -10.97 11.42
C ILE A 433 39.14 -12.07 12.10
N VAL A 434 37.94 -11.75 12.59
CA VAL A 434 37.01 -12.73 13.16
C VAL A 434 35.76 -12.79 12.28
N PRO A 435 35.59 -13.87 11.49
CA PRO A 435 34.38 -14.08 10.70
C PRO A 435 33.24 -14.64 11.58
N TYR A 436 32.01 -14.34 11.21
CA TYR A 436 30.79 -14.80 11.86
C TYR A 436 29.80 -15.29 10.81
N LEU A 437 29.16 -16.43 11.09
CA LEU A 437 28.04 -16.96 10.31
C LEU A 437 26.83 -17.06 11.23
N ASN A 438 25.75 -16.35 10.88
CA ASN A 438 24.53 -16.25 11.69
C ASN A 438 24.85 -15.84 13.14
N ASN A 439 25.76 -14.87 13.28
CA ASN A 439 26.24 -14.36 14.56
C ASN A 439 26.94 -15.41 15.45
N SER A 440 27.29 -16.57 14.90
CA SER A 440 28.19 -17.54 15.52
C SER A 440 29.64 -17.27 15.07
N PRO A 441 30.58 -17.01 15.99
CA PRO A 441 31.98 -16.73 15.65
C PRO A 441 32.65 -17.96 15.03
N GLN A 442 33.51 -17.70 14.04
CA GLN A 442 34.29 -18.70 13.32
C GLN A 442 35.78 -18.53 13.62
N ALA A 443 36.62 -19.42 13.09
CA ALA A 443 38.06 -19.38 13.31
C ALA A 443 38.66 -18.06 12.85
N SER A 444 39.30 -17.34 13.78
CA SER A 444 39.96 -16.07 13.50
C SER A 444 41.30 -16.28 12.80
N VAL A 445 41.69 -15.32 11.96
CA VAL A 445 43.02 -15.26 11.34
C VAL A 445 43.75 -14.03 11.86
N THR A 446 45.00 -14.19 12.31
CA THR A 446 45.82 -13.09 12.83
C THR A 446 47.11 -12.97 12.04
N SER A 447 47.47 -11.73 11.68
CA SER A 447 48.73 -11.40 11.01
C SER A 447 49.54 -10.41 11.86
N SER A 448 50.72 -10.84 12.29
CA SER A 448 51.62 -10.05 13.14
C SER A 448 52.53 -9.14 12.31
N GLY A 449 52.73 -7.90 12.74
CA GLY A 449 53.55 -6.89 12.09
C GLY A 449 52.87 -6.10 10.96
N TYR A 450 51.56 -6.30 10.77
CA TYR A 450 50.79 -5.71 9.67
C TYR A 450 49.51 -5.02 10.16
N ILE A 451 49.14 -3.92 9.48
CA ILE A 451 47.94 -3.12 9.73
C ILE A 451 47.09 -2.96 8.46
N TYR A 452 45.78 -2.77 8.62
CA TYR A 452 44.91 -2.37 7.51
C TYR A 452 44.93 -0.85 7.32
N ARG A 453 45.30 -0.39 6.13
CA ARG A 453 45.09 1.00 5.68
C ARG A 453 44.43 1.00 4.30
N ASP A 454 43.30 1.68 4.20
CA ASP A 454 42.54 1.75 2.97
C ASP A 454 43.19 2.69 1.93
N ALA A 455 42.73 2.61 0.68
CA ALA A 455 43.12 3.49 -0.41
C ALA A 455 42.32 4.82 -0.39
N ILE A 456 42.98 5.93 -0.74
CA ILE A 456 42.44 7.30 -0.59
C ILE A 456 41.27 7.62 -1.54
N ASN A 457 41.05 6.82 -2.59
CA ASN A 457 40.00 7.02 -3.61
C ASN A 457 39.17 5.76 -3.85
N ASN A 458 38.62 5.21 -2.77
CA ASN A 458 37.99 3.91 -2.78
C ASN A 458 36.46 4.00 -2.71
N TYR A 459 35.76 3.28 -3.59
CA TYR A 459 34.32 3.10 -3.54
C TYR A 459 34.01 1.66 -3.13
N LEU A 460 32.96 1.46 -2.32
CA LEU A 460 32.46 0.11 -2.05
C LEU A 460 31.53 -0.31 -3.19
N ILE A 461 31.71 -1.55 -3.64
CA ILE A 461 30.94 -2.15 -4.72
C ILE A 461 30.30 -3.43 -4.17
N LEU A 462 28.98 -3.54 -4.29
CA LEU A 462 28.26 -4.77 -3.97
C LEU A 462 27.82 -5.45 -5.27
N GLY A 463 27.98 -6.78 -5.32
CA GLY A 463 27.45 -7.62 -6.39
C GLY A 463 28.38 -7.92 -7.58
N LYS A 464 29.55 -7.27 -7.67
CA LYS A 464 30.54 -7.56 -8.72
C LYS A 464 31.99 -7.33 -8.29
N SER A 465 32.91 -7.92 -9.04
CA SER A 465 34.34 -7.61 -9.07
C SER A 465 34.88 -7.51 -10.51
N SER A 466 36.19 -7.32 -10.70
CA SER A 466 36.81 -7.38 -12.04
C SER A 466 36.84 -8.79 -12.63
N LEU A 467 36.64 -9.83 -11.82
CA LEU A 467 36.86 -11.22 -12.22
C LEU A 467 35.57 -12.04 -12.23
N THR A 468 34.64 -11.75 -11.30
CA THR A 468 33.44 -12.57 -11.11
C THR A 468 32.23 -11.73 -10.68
N ASN A 469 31.03 -12.21 -10.98
CA ASN A 469 29.77 -11.56 -10.64
C ASN A 469 29.03 -12.37 -9.58
N PHE A 470 28.48 -11.68 -8.58
CA PHE A 470 27.64 -12.32 -7.57
C PHE A 470 26.29 -12.74 -8.15
N LEU A 471 25.82 -13.92 -7.76
CA LEU A 471 24.47 -14.41 -8.07
C LEU A 471 23.73 -14.71 -6.77
N GLY A 472 22.77 -13.87 -6.42
CA GLY A 472 22.00 -14.01 -5.20
C GLY A 472 21.27 -12.73 -4.80
N TYR A 473 20.89 -12.65 -3.53
CA TYR A 473 20.16 -11.52 -2.98
C TYR A 473 20.95 -10.87 -1.85
N ILE A 474 20.88 -9.53 -1.78
CA ILE A 474 21.36 -8.75 -0.64
C ILE A 474 20.17 -7.97 -0.09
N TYR A 475 19.80 -8.27 1.15
CA TYR A 475 18.67 -7.63 1.82
C TYR A 475 19.12 -6.37 2.58
N GLN A 476 20.25 -6.45 3.27
CA GLN A 476 20.77 -5.38 4.10
C GLN A 476 22.30 -5.40 4.11
N PHE A 477 22.91 -4.20 4.21
CA PHE A 477 24.35 -4.02 4.39
C PHE A 477 24.61 -3.02 5.53
N THR A 478 25.56 -3.34 6.40
CA THR A 478 25.99 -2.46 7.49
C THR A 478 27.51 -2.44 7.63
N LEU A 479 28.08 -1.25 7.82
CA LEU A 479 29.51 -0.99 8.05
C LEU A 479 29.69 -0.16 9.31
N TRP A 480 30.67 -0.54 10.13
CA TRP A 480 31.15 0.20 11.29
C TRP A 480 32.63 0.48 11.11
N ASN A 481 33.07 1.71 11.41
CA ASN A 481 34.49 2.03 11.53
C ASN A 481 35.00 1.77 12.96
N ALA A 482 34.54 0.67 13.56
CA ALA A 482 34.97 0.15 14.84
C ALA A 482 34.85 -1.39 14.86
N ALA A 483 35.63 -2.04 15.73
CA ALA A 483 35.45 -3.44 16.04
C ALA A 483 34.27 -3.60 17.01
N VAL A 484 33.14 -4.11 16.53
CA VAL A 484 31.96 -4.36 17.38
C VAL A 484 32.20 -5.60 18.25
N SER A 485 31.45 -5.76 19.35
CA SER A 485 31.62 -6.91 20.24
C SER A 485 30.92 -8.18 19.73
N ASN A 486 29.77 -8.02 19.10
CA ASN A 486 28.98 -9.06 18.44
C ASN A 486 27.99 -8.40 17.47
N PHE A 487 27.23 -9.22 16.75
CA PHE A 487 26.18 -8.77 15.84
C PHE A 487 24.79 -9.18 16.33
N ASN A 488 24.60 -9.39 17.64
CA ASN A 488 23.34 -9.86 18.21
C ASN A 488 22.19 -8.99 17.71
N THR A 489 22.30 -7.67 17.84
CA THR A 489 21.27 -6.74 17.36
C THR A 489 21.00 -6.91 15.87
N GLN A 490 22.00 -6.86 14.99
CA GLN A 490 21.73 -6.90 13.54
C GLN A 490 21.28 -8.27 13.04
N TYR A 491 21.60 -9.33 13.79
CA TYR A 491 21.12 -10.69 13.53
C TYR A 491 19.72 -10.95 14.11
N SER A 492 19.42 -10.46 15.32
CA SER A 492 18.17 -10.70 16.04
C SER A 492 17.08 -9.66 15.77
N ASP A 493 17.48 -8.47 15.32
CA ASP A 493 16.62 -7.30 15.20
C ASP A 493 16.11 -7.13 13.75
N GLN A 494 14.79 -6.96 13.68
CA GLN A 494 14.04 -6.12 12.72
C GLN A 494 13.86 -6.51 11.25
N ILE A 495 14.32 -7.63 10.71
CA ILE A 495 13.81 -8.04 9.38
C ILE A 495 12.34 -8.47 9.47
N CYS A 496 11.97 -9.14 10.58
CA CYS A 496 10.66 -9.76 10.79
C CYS A 496 9.91 -9.24 12.02
N GLY A 497 10.39 -8.16 12.66
CA GLY A 497 9.92 -7.71 13.98
C GLY A 497 10.56 -8.48 15.15
N THR A 498 10.34 -8.00 16.38
CA THR A 498 10.96 -8.57 17.60
C THR A 498 10.50 -10.02 17.83
N GLY A 499 11.43 -10.97 17.79
CA GLY A 499 11.21 -12.37 18.16
C GLY A 499 11.02 -13.36 16.99
N ALA A 500 11.11 -12.93 15.74
CA ALA A 500 11.00 -13.81 14.57
C ALA A 500 12.34 -13.97 13.83
N VAL A 501 12.95 -15.16 13.96
CA VAL A 501 14.17 -15.53 13.22
C VAL A 501 13.77 -15.86 11.77
N ALA A 502 14.28 -15.11 10.78
CA ALA A 502 14.36 -15.38 9.34
C ALA A 502 13.11 -15.83 8.52
N ASN A 503 11.98 -16.20 9.12
CA ASN A 503 10.84 -16.83 8.44
C ASN A 503 9.94 -15.85 7.66
N CYS A 504 10.19 -14.55 7.72
CA CYS A 504 9.42 -13.55 6.95
C CYS A 504 10.04 -13.21 5.59
N LEU A 505 11.32 -13.50 5.38
CA LEU A 505 11.96 -13.33 4.08
C LEU A 505 11.56 -14.49 3.18
N TRP A 506 11.32 -14.20 1.90
CA TRP A 506 10.94 -15.24 0.96
C TRP A 506 12.16 -16.10 0.61
N THR A 507 12.01 -17.42 0.72
CA THR A 507 13.03 -18.42 0.39
C THR A 507 12.77 -19.09 -0.97
N CYS A 508 12.16 -18.36 -1.91
CA CYS A 508 11.94 -18.79 -3.29
C CYS A 508 12.68 -17.91 -4.31
N PRO A 509 13.16 -18.49 -5.44
CA PRO A 509 13.90 -17.75 -6.49
C PRO A 509 13.04 -16.67 -7.15
N LEU A 510 13.65 -15.82 -7.98
CA LEU A 510 12.99 -14.66 -8.59
C LEU A 510 11.82 -15.08 -9.51
N SER A 511 11.93 -16.25 -10.13
CA SER A 511 10.86 -16.87 -10.93
C SER A 511 9.67 -17.37 -10.10
N GLN A 512 9.71 -17.20 -8.78
CA GLN A 512 8.67 -17.61 -7.85
C GLN A 512 8.30 -16.50 -6.85
N TRP A 513 7.05 -16.54 -6.41
CA TRP A 513 6.52 -15.70 -5.34
C TRP A 513 5.91 -16.56 -4.23
N MET A 514 5.82 -16.02 -3.01
CA MET A 514 5.24 -16.75 -1.88
C MET A 514 3.74 -16.52 -1.80
N ASN A 515 2.96 -17.58 -2.03
CA ASN A 515 1.53 -17.60 -1.75
C ASN A 515 1.30 -18.16 -0.34
N GLY A 516 1.20 -17.27 0.64
CA GLY A 516 1.28 -17.67 2.04
C GLY A 516 2.65 -18.28 2.34
N ALA A 517 2.68 -19.56 2.71
CA ALA A 517 3.91 -20.31 2.98
C ALA A 517 4.43 -21.12 1.78
N THR A 518 3.75 -21.08 0.62
CA THR A 518 4.05 -21.96 -0.52
C THR A 518 4.71 -21.18 -1.68
N PRO A 519 5.92 -21.56 -2.12
CA PRO A 519 6.53 -21.05 -3.34
C PRO A 519 5.68 -21.40 -4.58
N THR A 520 5.32 -20.40 -5.37
CA THR A 520 4.50 -20.56 -6.59
C THR A 520 5.20 -19.91 -7.77
N ASN A 521 5.20 -20.57 -8.94
CA ASN A 521 5.83 -20.03 -10.15
C ASN A 521 5.13 -18.76 -10.65
N CYS A 522 5.92 -17.83 -11.18
CA CYS A 522 5.44 -16.69 -11.94
C CYS A 522 5.00 -17.14 -13.34
N ASN A 523 3.84 -16.68 -13.81
CA ASN A 523 3.35 -16.93 -15.16
C ASN A 523 4.16 -16.09 -16.18
N SER A 524 5.33 -16.59 -16.58
CA SER A 524 6.21 -16.04 -17.63
C SER A 524 6.79 -14.63 -17.37
N CYS A 525 6.84 -14.16 -16.11
CA CYS A 525 7.42 -12.87 -15.77
C CYS A 525 8.95 -12.95 -15.63
N THR A 526 9.69 -12.33 -16.55
CA THR A 526 11.17 -12.38 -16.58
C THR A 526 11.82 -11.75 -15.35
N ASN A 527 11.27 -10.65 -14.85
CA ASN A 527 11.84 -9.87 -13.73
C ASN A 527 11.17 -10.22 -12.38
N GLY A 528 10.55 -11.39 -12.31
CA GLY A 528 9.80 -11.87 -11.15
C GLY A 528 8.37 -11.32 -11.06
N CYS A 529 7.66 -11.78 -10.03
CA CYS A 529 6.27 -11.43 -9.79
C CYS A 529 5.97 -11.39 -8.28
N VAL A 530 4.82 -10.82 -7.94
CA VAL A 530 4.30 -10.78 -6.57
C VAL A 530 2.95 -11.50 -6.43
N ARG A 531 2.43 -12.07 -7.53
CA ARG A 531 1.18 -12.84 -7.64
C ARG A 531 1.22 -13.74 -8.88
N ASN A 532 0.34 -14.74 -8.96
CA ASN A 532 0.38 -15.76 -10.02
C ASN A 532 -0.19 -15.30 -11.38
N VAL A 533 -1.13 -14.35 -11.39
CA VAL A 533 -1.92 -14.00 -12.59
C VAL A 533 -1.45 -12.75 -13.33
N SER A 534 -0.45 -12.03 -12.80
CA SER A 534 0.02 -10.77 -13.40
C SER A 534 1.49 -10.48 -13.07
N CYS A 535 2.22 -9.94 -14.05
CA CYS A 535 3.57 -9.41 -13.87
C CYS A 535 3.58 -8.00 -13.26
N ASN A 536 2.42 -7.44 -12.94
CA ASN A 536 2.34 -6.19 -12.20
C ASN A 536 2.86 -6.38 -10.76
N VAL A 537 3.97 -5.71 -10.46
CA VAL A 537 4.67 -5.76 -9.17
C VAL A 537 4.11 -4.79 -8.13
N CYS A 538 3.28 -3.82 -8.53
CA CYS A 538 2.71 -2.81 -7.64
C CYS A 538 1.70 -3.41 -6.68
N PHE A 539 1.65 -2.98 -5.41
CA PHE A 539 0.72 -3.56 -4.43
C PHE A 539 -0.73 -3.63 -4.97
N ASP A 540 -1.25 -2.50 -5.44
CA ASP A 540 -2.57 -2.38 -6.04
C ASP A 540 -2.59 -2.96 -7.48
N PRO A 541 -3.43 -3.98 -7.77
CA PRO A 541 -3.56 -4.58 -9.10
C PRO A 541 -3.88 -3.58 -10.22
N LEU A 542 -4.61 -2.51 -9.91
CA LEU A 542 -5.02 -1.45 -10.84
C LEU A 542 -4.00 -0.31 -10.94
N CYS A 543 -2.84 -0.46 -10.30
CA CYS A 543 -1.74 0.49 -10.41
C CYS A 543 -0.84 0.12 -11.58
N SER A 544 -0.65 1.03 -12.54
CA SER A 544 0.23 0.82 -13.69
C SER A 544 1.68 1.20 -13.39
N VAL A 545 1.90 2.20 -12.52
CA VAL A 545 3.24 2.67 -12.11
C VAL A 545 3.25 2.94 -10.61
N CYS A 546 4.24 2.40 -9.91
CA CYS A 546 4.44 2.58 -8.48
C CYS A 546 5.93 2.73 -8.13
N THR A 547 6.21 3.24 -6.93
CA THR A 547 7.58 3.45 -6.43
C THR A 547 8.05 2.36 -5.46
N GLY A 548 7.28 1.28 -5.28
CA GLY A 548 7.63 0.17 -4.40
C GLY A 548 6.53 -0.88 -4.24
N PHE A 549 6.78 -1.83 -3.35
CA PHE A 549 5.90 -2.99 -3.07
C PHE A 549 4.82 -2.74 -2.01
N LEU A 550 4.86 -1.58 -1.34
CA LEU A 550 3.94 -1.24 -0.24
C LEU A 550 2.65 -0.58 -0.73
N THR A 551 1.64 -0.59 0.14
CA THR A 551 0.38 0.16 -0.06
C THR A 551 0.65 1.66 -0.19
N GLY A 552 -0.13 2.35 -1.03
CA GLY A 552 -0.08 3.80 -1.16
C GLY A 552 1.15 4.38 -1.89
N LEU A 553 1.92 3.51 -2.56
CA LEU A 553 3.03 3.91 -3.43
C LEU A 553 2.63 3.96 -4.91
N CYS A 554 1.33 3.98 -5.21
CA CYS A 554 0.87 4.06 -6.59
C CYS A 554 0.98 5.48 -7.10
N THR A 555 1.60 5.69 -8.26
CA THR A 555 1.71 7.03 -8.86
C THR A 555 0.81 7.18 -10.09
N GLN A 556 0.48 6.08 -10.76
CA GLN A 556 -0.40 6.09 -11.93
C GLN A 556 -1.28 4.83 -11.93
N CYS A 557 -2.57 5.01 -12.21
CA CYS A 557 -3.51 3.90 -12.37
C CYS A 557 -3.49 3.35 -13.80
N VAL A 558 -4.03 2.15 -14.00
CA VAL A 558 -4.32 1.61 -15.33
C VAL A 558 -5.37 2.47 -16.05
N THR A 559 -5.49 2.31 -17.36
CA THR A 559 -6.49 3.01 -18.16
C THR A 559 -7.90 2.79 -17.59
N ASN A 560 -8.70 3.85 -17.55
CA ASN A 560 -10.05 3.88 -16.98
C ASN A 560 -10.13 3.65 -15.47
N ALA A 561 -9.02 3.80 -14.74
CA ALA A 561 -8.99 3.87 -13.29
C ALA A 561 -8.45 5.24 -12.81
N SER A 562 -8.82 5.63 -11.59
CA SER A 562 -8.40 6.88 -10.93
C SER A 562 -8.23 6.67 -9.41
N GLY A 563 -7.58 7.61 -8.72
CA GLY A 563 -7.41 7.55 -7.25
C GLY A 563 -5.96 7.47 -6.73
N ALA A 564 -4.94 7.55 -7.60
CA ALA A 564 -3.57 7.72 -7.15
C ALA A 564 -3.42 9.02 -6.31
N PRO A 565 -2.69 9.01 -5.17
CA PRO A 565 -1.59 8.09 -4.87
C PRO A 565 -1.88 6.89 -3.93
N SER A 566 -3.04 6.80 -3.29
CA SER A 566 -3.25 5.79 -2.23
C SER A 566 -3.92 4.48 -2.67
N SER A 567 -4.87 4.53 -3.61
CA SER A 567 -5.51 3.33 -4.19
C SER A 567 -6.23 3.67 -5.49
N CYS A 568 -6.07 2.83 -6.49
CA CYS A 568 -6.76 2.96 -7.76
C CYS A 568 -8.11 2.25 -7.72
N ALA A 569 -9.14 2.92 -8.21
CA ALA A 569 -10.46 2.35 -8.44
C ALA A 569 -10.89 2.63 -9.89
N CYS A 570 -11.71 1.75 -10.46
CA CYS A 570 -12.27 2.01 -11.78
C CYS A 570 -13.08 3.31 -11.77
N SER A 571 -12.84 4.14 -12.77
CA SER A 571 -13.54 5.42 -12.95
C SER A 571 -15.03 5.19 -13.23
N ALA A 572 -15.85 6.22 -13.02
CA ALA A 572 -17.28 6.16 -13.34
C ALA A 572 -17.53 5.67 -14.77
N GLY A 573 -18.47 4.74 -14.93
CA GLY A 573 -18.75 4.05 -16.19
C GLY A 573 -17.90 2.80 -16.44
N TYR A 574 -17.06 2.39 -15.50
CA TYR A 574 -16.24 1.19 -15.60
C TYR A 574 -16.33 0.32 -14.34
N ILE A 575 -16.15 -0.98 -14.51
CA ILE A 575 -16.09 -1.99 -13.44
C ILE A 575 -14.82 -2.82 -13.54
N LEU A 576 -14.35 -3.34 -12.41
CA LEU A 576 -13.24 -4.26 -12.36
C LEU A 576 -13.54 -5.51 -13.20
N SER A 577 -12.62 -5.87 -14.09
CA SER A 577 -12.68 -7.11 -14.85
C SER A 577 -12.65 -8.33 -13.92
N SER A 578 -13.14 -9.47 -14.40
CA SER A 578 -13.19 -10.72 -13.62
C SER A 578 -11.82 -11.21 -13.14
N ASP A 579 -10.74 -10.83 -13.83
CA ASP A 579 -9.36 -11.14 -13.43
C ASP A 579 -8.80 -10.17 -12.39
N GLY A 580 -9.43 -9.02 -12.15
CA GLY A 580 -9.00 -8.02 -11.16
C GLY A 580 -7.90 -7.07 -11.62
N PHE A 581 -7.54 -7.01 -12.92
CA PHE A 581 -6.40 -6.22 -13.40
C PHE A 581 -6.73 -5.09 -14.35
N SER A 582 -7.99 -4.96 -14.78
CA SER A 582 -8.40 -3.92 -15.72
C SER A 582 -9.79 -3.39 -15.41
N CYS A 583 -10.13 -2.25 -16.00
CA CYS A 583 -11.44 -1.63 -15.87
C CYS A 583 -12.17 -1.73 -17.20
N VAL A 584 -13.24 -2.52 -17.23
CA VAL A 584 -14.10 -2.76 -18.41
C VAL A 584 -15.33 -1.86 -18.36
N PRO A 585 -15.84 -1.36 -19.50
CA PRO A 585 -16.94 -0.42 -19.50
C PRO A 585 -18.25 -1.08 -19.01
N CYS A 586 -19.00 -0.34 -18.20
CA CYS A 586 -20.40 -0.61 -17.91
C CYS A 586 -21.24 -0.44 -19.19
N TYR A 587 -22.49 -0.91 -19.16
CA TYR A 587 -23.43 -0.64 -20.25
C TYR A 587 -23.65 0.87 -20.44
N THR A 588 -23.93 1.30 -21.66
CA THR A 588 -24.14 2.71 -22.03
C THR A 588 -25.14 3.42 -21.10
N GLY A 589 -24.76 4.59 -20.59
CA GLY A 589 -25.57 5.38 -19.67
C GLY A 589 -25.45 5.01 -18.19
N CYS A 590 -24.73 3.92 -17.87
CA CYS A 590 -24.50 3.48 -16.50
C CYS A 590 -23.23 4.11 -15.90
N ALA A 591 -23.34 4.76 -14.74
CA ALA A 591 -22.22 5.35 -14.01
C ALA A 591 -21.55 4.37 -13.04
N SER A 592 -22.32 3.46 -12.44
CA SER A 592 -21.81 2.36 -11.62
C SER A 592 -22.61 1.10 -11.90
N CYS A 593 -21.94 -0.03 -12.06
CA CYS A 593 -22.56 -1.30 -12.42
C CYS A 593 -22.03 -2.46 -11.57
N THR A 594 -22.80 -3.54 -11.51
CA THR A 594 -22.38 -4.84 -10.95
C THR A 594 -21.97 -5.83 -12.04
N GLY A 595 -22.15 -5.46 -13.30
CA GLY A 595 -21.73 -6.20 -14.49
C GLY A 595 -21.93 -5.35 -15.74
N THR A 596 -21.54 -5.89 -16.90
CA THR A 596 -21.52 -5.14 -18.17
C THR A 596 -22.87 -5.14 -18.90
N SER A 597 -23.90 -5.81 -18.36
CA SER A 597 -25.23 -5.89 -18.98
C SER A 597 -26.10 -4.68 -18.62
N TYR A 598 -27.04 -4.30 -19.50
CA TYR A 598 -27.90 -3.12 -19.32
C TYR A 598 -28.79 -3.14 -18.07
N TYR A 599 -29.08 -4.33 -17.53
CA TYR A 599 -29.93 -4.56 -16.35
C TYR A 599 -29.10 -4.76 -15.06
N GLN A 600 -27.80 -4.49 -15.09
CA GLN A 600 -26.88 -4.62 -13.95
C GLN A 600 -26.34 -3.25 -13.50
N CYS A 601 -27.11 -2.19 -13.75
CA CYS A 601 -26.72 -0.85 -13.37
C CYS A 601 -27.21 -0.50 -11.97
N SER A 602 -26.36 0.16 -11.17
CA SER A 602 -26.69 0.65 -9.83
C SER A 602 -26.82 2.18 -9.76
N SER A 603 -26.23 2.92 -10.70
CA SER A 603 -26.41 4.37 -10.83
C SER A 603 -26.16 4.83 -12.26
N CYS A 604 -26.81 5.92 -12.69
CA CYS A 604 -26.76 6.39 -14.07
C CYS A 604 -25.87 7.61 -14.27
N LEU A 605 -25.34 7.77 -15.47
CA LEU A 605 -24.64 8.98 -15.92
C LEU A 605 -25.64 10.13 -16.07
N SER A 606 -25.12 11.37 -16.14
CA SER A 606 -25.94 12.56 -16.41
C SER A 606 -26.77 12.39 -17.69
N SER A 607 -28.04 12.80 -17.66
CA SER A 607 -29.04 12.61 -18.74
C SER A 607 -29.66 11.22 -18.84
N TYR A 608 -29.34 10.32 -17.92
CA TYR A 608 -29.99 9.03 -17.78
C TYR A 608 -30.65 8.90 -16.40
N TYR A 609 -31.74 8.14 -16.34
CA TYR A 609 -32.54 7.93 -15.14
C TYR A 609 -32.60 6.45 -14.81
N LEU A 610 -32.29 6.12 -13.55
CA LEU A 610 -32.32 4.77 -13.04
C LEU A 610 -33.77 4.32 -12.85
N LEU A 611 -34.19 3.32 -13.61
CA LEU A 611 -35.44 2.60 -13.40
C LEU A 611 -35.12 1.17 -12.98
N LYS A 612 -35.31 0.87 -11.69
CA LYS A 612 -34.86 -0.38 -11.05
C LYS A 612 -33.36 -0.59 -11.23
N THR A 613 -32.92 -1.37 -12.23
CA THR A 613 -31.51 -1.68 -12.50
C THR A 613 -31.05 -1.30 -13.92
N MET A 614 -31.83 -0.45 -14.59
CA MET A 614 -31.58 0.02 -15.96
C MET A 614 -31.48 1.53 -16.01
N CYS A 615 -30.60 2.05 -16.86
CA CYS A 615 -30.51 3.49 -17.15
C CYS A 615 -31.23 3.82 -18.46
N LEU A 616 -32.33 4.56 -18.35
CA LEU A 616 -33.14 5.01 -19.49
C LEU A 616 -32.93 6.49 -19.76
N THR A 617 -33.19 6.95 -20.99
CA THR A 617 -33.08 8.38 -21.35
C THR A 617 -34.29 9.21 -20.91
N TYR A 618 -35.31 8.58 -20.33
CA TYR A 618 -36.54 9.20 -19.83
C TYR A 618 -37.08 8.42 -18.63
N CYS A 619 -37.87 9.08 -17.78
CA CYS A 619 -38.72 8.38 -16.82
C CYS A 619 -40.08 8.04 -17.45
N PRO A 620 -40.57 6.79 -17.34
CA PRO A 620 -41.89 6.42 -17.84
C PRO A 620 -43.01 7.23 -17.17
N SER A 621 -44.15 7.33 -17.84
CA SER A 621 -45.33 8.00 -17.30
C SER A 621 -45.78 7.34 -16.00
N GLY A 622 -46.04 8.13 -14.96
CA GLY A 622 -46.32 7.65 -13.60
C GLY A 622 -45.09 7.46 -12.70
N TYR A 623 -43.92 7.88 -13.17
CA TYR A 623 -42.72 8.08 -12.34
C TYR A 623 -42.36 9.57 -12.26
N THR A 624 -41.73 9.97 -11.17
CA THR A 624 -41.13 11.29 -10.97
C THR A 624 -39.63 11.16 -10.75
N VAL A 625 -38.85 12.11 -11.27
CA VAL A 625 -37.41 12.16 -11.02
C VAL A 625 -37.16 12.50 -9.55
N ASP A 626 -36.23 11.79 -8.93
CA ASP A 626 -35.81 12.04 -7.56
C ASP A 626 -35.07 13.38 -7.39
N SER A 627 -34.79 13.76 -6.14
CA SER A 627 -34.06 15.01 -5.86
C SER A 627 -32.63 15.02 -6.39
N SER A 628 -32.03 13.85 -6.63
CA SER A 628 -30.70 13.76 -7.22
C SER A 628 -30.71 14.00 -8.73
N GLY A 629 -31.87 13.94 -9.39
CA GLY A 629 -32.00 14.16 -10.83
C GLY A 629 -31.70 12.93 -11.69
N HIS A 630 -31.46 11.75 -11.09
CA HIS A 630 -30.88 10.59 -11.78
C HIS A 630 -31.64 9.27 -11.51
N SER A 631 -32.76 9.28 -10.79
CA SER A 631 -33.57 8.07 -10.52
C SER A 631 -35.06 8.31 -10.75
N CYS A 632 -35.76 7.31 -11.29
CA CYS A 632 -37.21 7.33 -11.48
C CYS A 632 -37.91 6.68 -10.30
N ASN A 633 -38.61 7.47 -9.49
CA ASN A 633 -39.42 7.00 -8.37
C ASN A 633 -40.89 6.89 -8.78
N LEU A 634 -41.54 5.77 -8.43
CA LEU A 634 -42.94 5.54 -8.76
C LEU A 634 -43.83 6.56 -8.04
N SER A 635 -44.58 7.37 -8.80
CA SER A 635 -45.55 8.33 -8.26
C SER A 635 -46.99 7.83 -8.38
N THR A 636 -47.31 7.14 -9.47
CA THR A 636 -48.59 6.44 -9.68
C THR A 636 -48.37 5.09 -10.36
N SER A 637 -48.97 4.05 -9.79
CA SER A 637 -48.96 2.70 -10.37
C SER A 637 -49.87 2.56 -11.58
N ASN A 638 -50.83 3.47 -11.78
CA ASN A 638 -51.83 3.43 -12.85
C ASN A 638 -51.82 4.77 -13.63
N PRO A 639 -50.79 5.03 -14.46
CA PRO A 639 -50.65 6.30 -15.18
C PRO A 639 -51.71 6.57 -16.25
N LEU A 640 -52.46 5.56 -16.70
CA LEU A 640 -53.56 5.72 -17.65
C LEU A 640 -54.73 4.85 -17.21
N SER A 641 -55.84 5.49 -16.85
CA SER A 641 -57.07 4.81 -16.44
C SER A 641 -58.27 5.45 -17.11
N ILE A 642 -58.79 4.81 -18.15
CA ILE A 642 -59.97 5.25 -18.88
C ILE A 642 -61.11 4.26 -18.63
N ALA A 643 -62.24 4.79 -18.19
CA ALA A 643 -63.46 4.04 -17.90
C ALA A 643 -64.62 4.70 -18.64
N PHE A 644 -65.17 4.03 -19.67
CA PHE A 644 -66.11 4.61 -20.63
C PHE A 644 -67.60 4.43 -20.25
N GLN A 645 -67.90 3.65 -19.21
CA GLN A 645 -69.21 3.06 -18.91
C GLN A 645 -70.37 4.06 -18.69
N ASN A 646 -70.09 5.32 -18.35
CA ASN A 646 -71.11 6.35 -18.10
C ASN A 646 -70.70 7.73 -18.64
N LEU A 647 -69.79 7.80 -19.61
CA LEU A 647 -69.28 9.07 -20.14
C LEU A 647 -69.97 9.44 -21.45
N ILE A 648 -70.18 10.74 -21.67
CA ILE A 648 -70.67 11.33 -22.94
C ILE A 648 -69.66 12.36 -23.50
N GLN A 649 -68.55 12.60 -22.80
CA GLN A 649 -67.55 13.62 -23.13
C GLN A 649 -66.92 13.39 -24.51
N LEU A 650 -66.81 14.47 -25.29
CA LEU A 650 -66.23 14.47 -26.64
C LEU A 650 -64.98 15.37 -26.75
N ASP A 651 -64.56 16.01 -25.65
CA ASP A 651 -63.36 16.82 -25.58
C ASP A 651 -62.17 16.00 -25.08
N THR A 652 -62.16 15.68 -23.79
CA THR A 652 -61.10 14.90 -23.15
C THR A 652 -61.68 13.92 -22.16
N VAL A 653 -61.13 12.70 -22.15
CA VAL A 653 -61.47 11.66 -21.17
C VAL A 653 -60.19 11.22 -20.46
N SER A 654 -60.14 11.42 -19.14
CA SER A 654 -58.94 11.16 -18.33
C SER A 654 -57.66 11.79 -18.89
N GLY A 655 -57.77 12.99 -19.48
CA GLY A 655 -56.64 13.72 -20.10
C GLY A 655 -56.27 13.26 -21.52
N VAL A 656 -56.97 12.27 -22.08
CA VAL A 656 -56.81 11.82 -23.47
C VAL A 656 -57.78 12.57 -24.36
N SER A 657 -57.28 13.17 -25.45
CA SER A 657 -58.10 13.89 -26.42
C SER A 657 -58.97 12.91 -27.20
N VAL A 658 -60.25 13.24 -27.34
CA VAL A 658 -61.23 12.49 -28.14
C VAL A 658 -61.22 13.05 -29.55
N GLY A 659 -61.20 12.21 -30.59
CA GLY A 659 -61.25 12.67 -31.98
C GLY A 659 -60.04 13.53 -32.41
N SER A 660 -60.29 14.43 -33.36
CA SER A 660 -59.29 15.37 -33.90
C SER A 660 -59.14 16.67 -33.11
N SER A 661 -60.13 17.00 -32.28
CA SER A 661 -60.23 18.24 -31.52
C SER A 661 -60.56 17.92 -30.07
N ASN A 662 -60.01 18.68 -29.14
CA ASN A 662 -60.30 18.51 -27.72
C ASN A 662 -61.23 19.63 -27.19
N THR A 663 -62.05 20.22 -28.07
CA THR A 663 -62.85 21.41 -27.74
C THR A 663 -64.36 21.22 -27.91
N ASN A 664 -64.77 20.30 -28.79
CA ASN A 664 -66.17 19.96 -29.00
C ASN A 664 -66.73 19.19 -27.80
N LYS A 665 -68.01 19.45 -27.51
CA LYS A 665 -68.73 18.82 -26.40
C LYS A 665 -70.08 18.32 -26.91
N TYR A 666 -70.59 17.25 -26.31
CA TYR A 666 -71.91 16.75 -26.63
C TYR A 666 -72.97 17.88 -26.49
N PRO A 667 -73.89 18.05 -27.46
CA PRO A 667 -74.19 17.17 -28.61
C PRO A 667 -73.51 17.57 -29.94
N THR A 668 -72.42 18.35 -29.91
CA THR A 668 -71.66 18.70 -31.13
C THR A 668 -70.61 17.63 -31.44
N TRP A 669 -70.68 17.07 -32.65
CA TRP A 669 -69.89 15.90 -33.08
C TRP A 669 -68.92 16.23 -34.21
N GLU A 670 -67.75 15.62 -34.17
CA GLU A 670 -66.83 15.48 -35.30
C GLU A 670 -66.94 14.07 -35.90
N THR A 671 -66.56 13.92 -37.17
CA THR A 671 -66.57 12.60 -37.83
C THR A 671 -65.53 11.63 -37.26
N THR A 672 -64.55 12.14 -36.52
CA THR A 672 -63.49 11.39 -35.85
C THR A 672 -63.83 11.06 -34.39
N ASP A 673 -64.96 11.55 -33.86
CA ASP A 673 -65.36 11.28 -32.49
C ASP A 673 -65.88 9.85 -32.33
N PRO A 674 -65.35 9.05 -31.39
CA PRO A 674 -66.01 7.83 -30.97
C PRO A 674 -67.37 8.16 -30.36
N ILE A 675 -68.31 7.21 -30.49
CA ILE A 675 -69.71 7.41 -30.17
C ILE A 675 -70.00 6.82 -28.79
N PRO A 676 -70.29 7.64 -27.76
CA PRO A 676 -70.74 7.16 -26.46
C PRO A 676 -71.98 6.29 -26.61
N SER A 677 -71.95 5.11 -25.99
CA SER A 677 -73.01 4.11 -26.06
C SER A 677 -73.39 3.67 -24.64
N ILE A 678 -74.61 3.98 -24.23
CA ILE A 678 -75.10 3.67 -22.88
C ILE A 678 -74.94 2.18 -22.56
N TYR A 679 -74.33 1.88 -21.41
CA TYR A 679 -74.01 0.53 -20.93
C TYR A 679 -73.12 -0.32 -21.86
N ARG A 680 -72.42 0.31 -22.82
CA ARG A 680 -71.44 -0.34 -23.71
C ARG A 680 -70.14 0.47 -23.88
N GLY A 681 -69.96 1.57 -23.15
CA GLY A 681 -68.78 2.41 -23.27
C GLY A 681 -68.78 3.20 -24.57
N TYR A 682 -67.66 3.25 -25.28
CA TYR A 682 -67.51 4.04 -26.52
C TYR A 682 -67.43 3.12 -27.73
N TYR A 683 -68.21 3.45 -28.77
CA TYR A 683 -68.19 2.75 -30.05
C TYR A 683 -67.24 3.46 -31.03
N PHE A 684 -66.41 2.67 -31.70
CA PHE A 684 -65.50 3.12 -32.74
C PHE A 684 -65.92 2.51 -34.07
N SER A 685 -65.98 3.32 -35.13
CA SER A 685 -66.40 2.91 -36.48
C SER A 685 -65.25 2.64 -37.45
N GLY A 686 -64.01 2.61 -36.97
CA GLY A 686 -62.80 2.43 -37.78
C GLY A 686 -62.10 3.72 -38.22
N ASN A 687 -62.78 4.88 -38.20
CA ASN A 687 -62.17 6.19 -38.41
C ASN A 687 -62.10 7.04 -37.13
N ASN A 688 -62.81 6.61 -36.08
CA ASN A 688 -62.81 7.30 -34.80
C ASN A 688 -61.58 6.95 -33.99
N TYR A 689 -61.10 7.88 -33.17
CA TYR A 689 -59.91 7.62 -32.36
C TYR A 689 -59.82 8.51 -31.13
N MET A 690 -58.87 8.20 -30.27
CA MET A 690 -58.42 9.08 -29.19
C MET A 690 -56.89 9.16 -29.23
N SER A 691 -56.31 10.24 -28.70
CA SER A 691 -54.86 10.41 -28.70
C SER A 691 -54.32 11.17 -27.50
N LEU A 692 -53.07 10.86 -27.15
CA LEU A 692 -52.31 11.53 -26.09
C LEU A 692 -50.90 11.82 -26.60
N ALA A 693 -50.56 13.11 -26.69
CA ALA A 693 -49.35 13.59 -27.36
C ALA A 693 -48.05 13.13 -26.68
N SER A 694 -48.05 13.04 -25.34
CA SER A 694 -46.89 12.60 -24.57
C SER A 694 -47.31 11.56 -23.55
N PHE A 695 -46.85 10.33 -23.76
CA PHE A 695 -47.08 9.21 -22.87
C PHE A 695 -46.04 8.14 -23.14
N THR A 696 -45.34 7.69 -22.10
CA THR A 696 -44.26 6.71 -22.19
C THR A 696 -44.56 5.51 -21.31
N ILE A 697 -44.47 4.31 -21.89
CA ILE A 697 -44.79 3.05 -21.21
C ILE A 697 -43.53 2.49 -20.55
N SER A 698 -43.65 2.10 -19.29
CA SER A 698 -42.58 1.44 -18.54
C SER A 698 -42.25 0.08 -19.16
N PRO A 699 -40.97 -0.36 -19.20
CA PRO A 699 -40.61 -1.74 -19.57
C PRO A 699 -41.27 -2.83 -18.71
N TYR A 700 -41.75 -2.44 -17.52
CA TYR A 700 -42.62 -3.24 -16.67
C TYR A 700 -44.03 -2.66 -16.77
N PHE A 701 -44.94 -3.34 -17.46
CA PHE A 701 -46.30 -2.83 -17.66
C PHE A 701 -47.35 -3.94 -17.68
N SER A 702 -48.60 -3.54 -17.40
CA SER A 702 -49.82 -4.31 -17.69
C SER A 702 -50.83 -3.42 -18.41
N LEU A 703 -51.12 -3.70 -19.67
CA LEU A 703 -52.17 -3.06 -20.47
C LEU A 703 -53.43 -3.92 -20.41
N LEU A 704 -54.47 -3.40 -19.76
CA LEU A 704 -55.72 -4.09 -19.48
C LEU A 704 -56.85 -3.43 -20.29
N ILE A 705 -57.60 -4.22 -21.04
CA ILE A 705 -58.59 -3.74 -22.00
C ILE A 705 -59.87 -4.55 -21.86
N TRP A 706 -61.01 -3.88 -21.71
CA TRP A 706 -62.33 -4.50 -21.79
C TRP A 706 -63.00 -4.07 -23.09
N ILE A 707 -63.23 -5.02 -24.00
CA ILE A 707 -63.51 -4.75 -25.42
C ILE A 707 -64.55 -5.70 -26.01
N LYS A 708 -65.31 -5.23 -26.98
CA LYS A 708 -66.14 -6.04 -27.87
C LYS A 708 -65.80 -5.72 -29.33
N PRO A 709 -64.89 -6.48 -29.95
CA PRO A 709 -64.47 -6.23 -31.32
C PRO A 709 -65.49 -6.76 -32.33
N LEU A 710 -65.73 -5.98 -33.40
CA LEU A 710 -66.66 -6.34 -34.48
C LEU A 710 -65.93 -6.63 -35.80
N SER A 711 -64.76 -6.03 -36.01
CA SER A 711 -63.89 -6.31 -37.16
C SER A 711 -62.41 -6.31 -36.75
N ASP A 712 -61.56 -6.71 -37.68
CA ASP A 712 -60.12 -6.50 -37.60
C ASP A 712 -59.78 -5.00 -37.57
N GLY A 713 -58.64 -4.65 -36.98
CA GLY A 713 -58.19 -3.26 -36.85
C GLY A 713 -57.15 -3.02 -35.75
N TYR A 714 -56.65 -1.79 -35.66
CA TYR A 714 -55.68 -1.36 -34.66
C TYR A 714 -56.37 -0.71 -33.47
N LEU A 715 -56.09 -1.23 -32.28
CA LEU A 715 -56.69 -0.80 -31.03
C LEU A 715 -55.83 0.19 -30.26
N PHE A 716 -54.53 -0.02 -30.29
CA PHE A 716 -53.56 0.71 -29.48
C PHE A 716 -52.30 0.89 -30.30
N MET A 717 -51.70 2.07 -30.30
CA MET A 717 -50.46 2.31 -31.01
C MET A 717 -49.62 3.42 -30.39
N LYS A 718 -48.31 3.18 -30.32
CA LYS A 718 -47.27 4.13 -29.94
C LYS A 718 -46.45 4.48 -31.19
N PHE A 719 -46.50 5.75 -31.59
CA PHE A 719 -45.94 6.21 -32.87
C PHE A 719 -45.40 7.64 -32.76
N ASP A 720 -44.19 7.88 -33.28
CA ASP A 720 -43.53 9.20 -33.26
C ASP A 720 -43.63 9.99 -34.58
N GLY A 721 -44.37 9.47 -35.57
CA GLY A 721 -44.41 10.03 -36.93
C GLY A 721 -43.61 9.21 -37.94
N THR A 722 -42.65 8.40 -37.47
CA THR A 722 -41.78 7.57 -38.32
C THR A 722 -41.80 6.10 -37.90
N THR A 723 -41.68 5.82 -36.59
CA THR A 723 -41.48 4.48 -36.04
C THR A 723 -42.67 4.02 -35.21
N LYS A 724 -43.19 2.83 -35.49
CA LYS A 724 -44.16 2.13 -34.61
C LYS A 724 -43.41 1.44 -33.48
N TYR A 725 -43.51 1.97 -32.26
CA TYR A 725 -42.83 1.38 -31.09
C TYR A 725 -43.61 0.22 -30.52
N SER A 726 -44.93 0.34 -30.41
CA SER A 726 -45.78 -0.73 -29.94
C SER A 726 -47.18 -0.58 -30.47
N TYR A 727 -47.84 -1.70 -30.76
CA TYR A 727 -49.23 -1.67 -31.17
C TYR A 727 -49.97 -2.96 -30.83
N VAL A 728 -51.26 -2.81 -30.55
CA VAL A 728 -52.21 -3.91 -30.39
C VAL A 728 -53.13 -3.91 -31.59
N SER A 729 -53.23 -5.06 -32.26
CA SER A 729 -54.06 -5.24 -33.44
C SER A 729 -54.84 -6.55 -33.37
N ILE A 730 -56.03 -6.54 -33.97
CA ILE A 730 -56.84 -7.73 -34.21
C ILE A 730 -56.77 -8.03 -35.70
N SER A 731 -56.33 -9.24 -36.04
CA SER A 731 -56.23 -9.71 -37.43
C SER A 731 -56.78 -11.12 -37.52
N SER A 732 -57.70 -11.35 -38.46
CA SER A 732 -58.49 -12.59 -38.53
C SER A 732 -59.22 -12.90 -37.21
N GLY A 733 -59.62 -11.85 -36.50
CA GLY A 733 -60.22 -11.93 -35.17
C GLY A 733 -59.26 -12.26 -34.02
N ILE A 734 -57.97 -12.47 -34.28
CA ILE A 734 -56.97 -12.83 -33.26
C ILE A 734 -56.28 -11.57 -32.71
N PRO A 735 -56.31 -11.31 -31.39
CA PRO A 735 -55.62 -10.18 -30.80
C PRO A 735 -54.12 -10.45 -30.71
N SER A 736 -53.31 -9.43 -30.96
CA SER A 736 -51.85 -9.50 -30.86
C SER A 736 -51.27 -8.19 -30.38
N MET A 737 -50.13 -8.25 -29.69
CA MET A 737 -49.29 -7.10 -29.36
C MET A 737 -47.92 -7.28 -30.00
N ASN A 738 -47.42 -6.20 -30.60
CA ASN A 738 -46.10 -6.12 -31.19
C ASN A 738 -45.35 -4.97 -30.53
N THR A 739 -44.08 -5.18 -30.17
CA THR A 739 -43.26 -4.20 -29.44
C THR A 739 -41.84 -4.16 -30.00
N LEU A 740 -41.32 -2.96 -30.24
CA LEU A 740 -39.95 -2.73 -30.63
C LEU A 740 -39.04 -2.73 -29.39
N LEU A 741 -37.97 -3.49 -29.45
CA LEU A 741 -36.97 -3.56 -28.39
C LEU A 741 -35.80 -2.58 -28.66
N ALA A 742 -34.96 -2.35 -27.66
CA ALA A 742 -33.83 -1.43 -27.74
C ALA A 742 -32.78 -1.84 -28.79
N ASP A 743 -32.65 -3.13 -29.07
CA ASP A 743 -31.83 -3.72 -30.14
C ASP A 743 -32.49 -3.66 -31.53
N SER A 744 -33.61 -2.95 -31.66
CA SER A 744 -34.39 -2.75 -32.91
C SER A 744 -35.11 -4.01 -33.42
N ASN A 745 -35.13 -5.09 -32.66
CA ASN A 745 -35.92 -6.28 -32.98
C ASN A 745 -37.38 -6.08 -32.56
N LEU A 746 -38.32 -6.64 -33.34
CA LEU A 746 -39.74 -6.66 -33.01
C LEU A 746 -40.09 -7.94 -32.25
N LEU A 747 -40.69 -7.80 -31.08
CA LEU A 747 -41.20 -8.91 -30.28
C LEU A 747 -42.73 -8.94 -30.36
N SER A 748 -43.30 -10.11 -30.63
CA SER A 748 -44.73 -10.27 -30.88
C SER A 748 -45.33 -11.39 -30.03
N VAL A 749 -46.56 -11.17 -29.56
CA VAL A 749 -47.38 -12.17 -28.87
C VAL A 749 -48.79 -12.12 -29.43
N SER A 750 -49.40 -13.28 -29.67
CA SER A 750 -50.72 -13.39 -30.29
C SER A 750 -51.60 -14.41 -29.58
N GLY A 751 -52.91 -14.22 -29.68
CA GLY A 751 -53.90 -15.20 -29.26
C GLY A 751 -53.93 -16.43 -30.18
N SER A 752 -54.80 -17.36 -29.85
CA SER A 752 -55.02 -18.61 -30.60
C SER A 752 -56.41 -18.74 -31.20
N SER A 753 -57.35 -17.90 -30.78
CA SER A 753 -58.76 -17.95 -31.20
C SER A 753 -59.31 -16.56 -31.48
N SER A 754 -60.36 -16.53 -32.30
CA SER A 754 -61.06 -15.29 -32.63
C SER A 754 -61.88 -14.80 -31.43
N ILE A 755 -61.82 -13.49 -31.18
CA ILE A 755 -62.59 -12.80 -30.14
C ILE A 755 -63.71 -11.92 -30.72
N LEU A 756 -64.00 -12.05 -32.03
CA LEU A 756 -65.04 -11.27 -32.68
C LEU A 756 -66.42 -11.64 -32.11
N SER A 757 -67.30 -10.63 -32.00
CA SER A 757 -68.72 -10.74 -31.59
C SER A 757 -69.04 -10.93 -30.10
N GLY A 758 -68.04 -11.00 -29.22
CA GLY A 758 -68.20 -11.12 -27.76
C GLY A 758 -67.55 -10.01 -26.95
N TRP A 759 -67.95 -9.85 -25.69
CA TRP A 759 -67.20 -9.04 -24.72
C TRP A 759 -66.05 -9.87 -24.15
N HIS A 760 -64.85 -9.29 -24.19
CA HIS A 760 -63.64 -9.94 -23.71
C HIS A 760 -62.81 -8.99 -22.86
N TYR A 761 -62.17 -9.58 -21.85
CA TYR A 761 -61.05 -8.99 -21.14
C TYR A 761 -59.75 -9.41 -21.80
N ILE A 762 -58.91 -8.44 -22.15
CA ILE A 762 -57.59 -8.70 -22.71
C ILE A 762 -56.56 -8.00 -21.84
N ALA A 763 -55.55 -8.74 -21.39
CA ALA A 763 -54.41 -8.18 -20.70
C ALA A 763 -53.11 -8.56 -21.40
N PHE A 764 -52.29 -7.55 -21.71
CA PHE A 764 -50.92 -7.72 -22.15
C PHE A 764 -49.98 -7.26 -21.03
N THR A 765 -48.99 -8.08 -20.69
CA THR A 765 -48.00 -7.73 -19.67
C THR A 765 -46.59 -7.77 -20.25
N GLY A 766 -45.76 -6.78 -19.96
CA GLY A 766 -44.35 -6.73 -20.35
C GLY A 766 -43.44 -6.64 -19.13
N GLY A 767 -42.31 -7.36 -19.14
CA GLY A 767 -41.30 -7.30 -18.09
C GLY A 767 -39.98 -7.94 -18.53
N LEU A 768 -39.05 -8.14 -17.58
CA LEU A 768 -37.75 -8.77 -17.85
C LEU A 768 -37.59 -10.09 -17.10
N SER A 769 -36.98 -11.08 -17.76
CA SER A 769 -36.54 -12.34 -17.17
C SER A 769 -35.10 -12.62 -17.59
N SER A 770 -34.17 -12.65 -16.63
CA SER A 770 -32.71 -12.82 -16.88
C SER A 770 -32.15 -11.86 -17.94
N GLY A 771 -32.65 -10.63 -18.00
CA GLY A 771 -32.24 -9.62 -18.98
C GLY A 771 -32.89 -9.74 -20.36
N ASN A 772 -33.81 -10.67 -20.57
CA ASN A 772 -34.61 -10.77 -21.80
C ASN A 772 -36.00 -10.17 -21.58
N THR A 773 -36.53 -9.46 -22.57
CA THR A 773 -37.91 -8.94 -22.51
C THR A 773 -38.89 -10.08 -22.69
N VAL A 774 -39.88 -10.15 -21.81
CA VAL A 774 -40.99 -11.10 -21.88
C VAL A 774 -42.28 -10.32 -22.03
N ILE A 775 -43.05 -10.65 -23.05
CA ILE A 775 -44.43 -10.17 -23.21
C ILE A 775 -45.39 -11.35 -23.15
N SER A 776 -46.52 -11.18 -22.47
CA SER A 776 -47.53 -12.21 -22.28
C SER A 776 -48.92 -11.69 -22.57
N LEU A 777 -49.80 -12.58 -23.02
CA LEU A 777 -51.21 -12.31 -23.32
C LEU A 777 -52.09 -13.23 -22.48
N SER A 778 -53.05 -12.64 -21.78
CA SER A 778 -54.18 -13.36 -21.19
C SER A 778 -55.51 -12.83 -21.69
N ILE A 779 -56.47 -13.71 -21.92
CA ILE A 779 -57.83 -13.39 -22.36
C ILE A 779 -58.81 -14.01 -21.37
N ASP A 780 -59.77 -13.22 -20.88
CA ASP A 780 -60.81 -13.63 -19.93
C ASP A 780 -60.25 -14.34 -18.68
N GLY A 781 -59.08 -13.88 -18.23
CA GLY A 781 -58.38 -14.44 -17.07
C GLY A 781 -57.51 -15.68 -17.35
N ALA A 782 -57.59 -16.27 -18.54
CA ALA A 782 -56.76 -17.39 -18.95
C ALA A 782 -55.47 -16.89 -19.62
N SER A 783 -54.31 -17.40 -19.17
CA SER A 783 -53.03 -17.18 -19.85
C SER A 783 -53.01 -17.90 -21.20
N ILE A 784 -52.78 -17.16 -22.29
CA ILE A 784 -52.87 -17.69 -23.66
C ILE A 784 -51.49 -18.00 -24.22
N SER A 785 -50.58 -17.03 -24.16
CA SER A 785 -49.25 -17.13 -24.76
C SER A 785 -48.25 -16.17 -24.11
N SER A 786 -46.97 -16.48 -24.24
CA SER A 786 -45.86 -15.65 -23.78
C SER A 786 -44.67 -15.79 -24.73
N THR A 787 -44.04 -14.67 -25.08
CA THR A 787 -42.87 -14.64 -25.96
C THR A 787 -41.72 -13.93 -25.26
N THR A 788 -40.52 -14.50 -25.35
CA THR A 788 -39.28 -13.94 -24.78
C THR A 788 -38.34 -13.53 -25.90
N SER A 789 -37.62 -12.42 -25.74
CA SER A 789 -36.61 -11.96 -26.70
C SER A 789 -35.45 -12.96 -26.82
N ALA A 790 -34.90 -13.10 -28.03
CA ALA A 790 -33.78 -14.00 -28.31
C ALA A 790 -32.46 -13.54 -27.68
N SER A 791 -32.29 -12.23 -27.57
CA SER A 791 -31.14 -11.53 -26.98
C SER A 791 -31.59 -10.70 -25.78
N SER A 792 -30.63 -10.37 -24.92
CA SER A 792 -30.86 -9.47 -23.80
C SER A 792 -31.13 -8.05 -24.32
N SER A 793 -32.38 -7.62 -24.22
CA SER A 793 -32.87 -6.34 -24.71
C SER A 793 -34.11 -5.94 -23.91
N TYR A 794 -34.42 -4.66 -23.87
CA TYR A 794 -35.56 -4.10 -23.14
C TYR A 794 -36.55 -3.39 -24.08
N TYR A 795 -37.79 -3.26 -23.62
CA TYR A 795 -38.88 -2.55 -24.31
C TYR A 795 -38.53 -1.07 -24.58
N LYS A 796 -38.63 -0.64 -25.84
CA LYS A 796 -38.32 0.74 -26.27
C LYS A 796 -39.61 1.48 -26.60
N ASP A 797 -39.85 2.61 -25.94
CA ASP A 797 -41.10 3.37 -26.10
C ASP A 797 -40.89 4.87 -26.24
N LEU A 798 -41.40 5.43 -27.34
CA LEU A 798 -41.41 6.87 -27.62
C LEU A 798 -42.68 7.23 -28.42
N GLY A 799 -42.85 8.51 -28.71
CA GLY A 799 -43.94 9.03 -29.54
C GLY A 799 -45.27 9.22 -28.80
N ALA A 800 -46.31 9.57 -29.56
CA ALA A 800 -47.67 9.75 -29.06
C ALA A 800 -48.39 8.39 -28.91
N LEU A 801 -49.39 8.35 -28.04
CA LEU A 801 -50.32 7.23 -27.90
C LEU A 801 -51.58 7.51 -28.73
N TYR A 802 -52.00 6.52 -29.50
CA TYR A 802 -53.25 6.51 -30.25
C TYR A 802 -54.09 5.30 -29.84
N ILE A 803 -55.39 5.52 -29.62
CA ILE A 803 -56.38 4.48 -29.35
C ILE A 803 -57.33 4.41 -30.55
N ALA A 804 -57.58 3.20 -31.03
CA ALA A 804 -58.43 2.86 -32.16
C ALA A 804 -58.00 3.42 -33.54
N LYS A 805 -56.72 3.79 -33.71
CA LYS A 805 -56.18 4.38 -34.96
C LYS A 805 -54.90 3.70 -35.42
N ASP A 806 -54.80 3.44 -36.73
CA ASP A 806 -53.51 3.33 -37.42
C ASP A 806 -53.24 4.65 -38.16
N THR A 807 -52.10 5.28 -37.88
CA THR A 807 -51.68 6.53 -38.52
C THR A 807 -50.87 6.30 -39.78
N THR A 808 -50.57 5.04 -40.10
CA THR A 808 -49.75 4.64 -41.26
C THR A 808 -50.56 3.98 -42.37
N ALA A 809 -51.82 3.60 -42.10
CA ALA A 809 -52.71 2.95 -43.05
C ALA A 809 -54.18 3.33 -42.76
N SER A 810 -55.08 3.06 -43.71
CA SER A 810 -56.53 3.15 -43.50
C SER A 810 -57.02 1.93 -42.73
N GLY A 811 -56.96 1.98 -41.40
CA GLY A 811 -57.41 0.86 -40.56
C GLY A 811 -57.42 1.18 -39.07
N GLY A 812 -58.54 1.71 -38.57
CA GLY A 812 -58.81 1.82 -37.14
C GLY A 812 -59.62 0.65 -36.58
N PHE A 813 -59.89 0.69 -35.29
CA PHE A 813 -60.68 -0.33 -34.61
C PHE A 813 -62.18 -0.11 -34.82
N THR A 814 -62.92 -1.20 -35.11
CA THR A 814 -64.39 -1.19 -35.11
C THR A 814 -64.92 -2.07 -33.98
N GLY A 815 -65.68 -1.46 -33.08
CA GLY A 815 -66.28 -2.15 -31.94
C GLY A 815 -66.43 -1.25 -30.72
N PHE A 816 -66.70 -1.87 -29.57
CA PHE A 816 -66.94 -1.16 -28.31
C PHE A 816 -65.75 -1.28 -27.35
N LEU A 817 -65.41 -0.18 -26.69
CA LEU A 817 -64.46 -0.13 -25.59
C LEU A 817 -65.16 0.28 -24.31
N TRP A 818 -65.05 -0.58 -23.29
CA TRP A 818 -65.61 -0.33 -21.96
C TRP A 818 -64.58 0.30 -21.02
N SER A 819 -63.33 -0.16 -21.07
CA SER A 819 -62.24 0.42 -20.29
C SER A 819 -60.88 0.10 -20.91
N LEU A 820 -59.92 1.00 -20.70
CA LEU A 820 -58.51 0.82 -21.05
C LEU A 820 -57.65 1.35 -19.91
N LYS A 821 -56.82 0.49 -19.33
CA LYS A 821 -55.97 0.81 -18.17
C LYS A 821 -54.54 0.35 -18.40
N LEU A 822 -53.56 1.14 -17.98
CA LEU A 822 -52.15 0.78 -18.00
C LEU A 822 -51.55 0.91 -16.60
N TYR A 823 -50.93 -0.16 -16.12
CA TYR A 823 -50.19 -0.19 -14.87
C TYR A 823 -48.67 -0.25 -15.12
N ASN A 824 -47.89 0.39 -14.24
CA ASN A 824 -46.42 0.42 -14.25
C ASN A 824 -45.78 -0.83 -13.60
N ASP A 825 -46.45 -1.98 -13.74
CA ASP A 825 -46.04 -3.26 -13.18
C ASP A 825 -46.67 -4.38 -14.02
N ASN A 826 -46.04 -5.54 -14.10
CA ASN A 826 -46.48 -6.69 -14.91
C ASN A 826 -47.35 -7.70 -14.15
N THR A 827 -47.69 -7.45 -12.88
CA THR A 827 -48.52 -8.36 -12.06
C THR A 827 -50.01 -8.07 -12.09
N TYR A 828 -50.47 -7.09 -12.87
CA TYR A 828 -51.87 -6.60 -12.82
C TYR A 828 -52.81 -7.32 -13.81
N ALA A 829 -52.35 -8.34 -14.55
CA ALA A 829 -53.18 -9.07 -15.52
C ALA A 829 -54.49 -9.62 -14.91
N ALA A 830 -54.46 -10.09 -13.67
CA ALA A 830 -55.63 -10.67 -12.98
C ALA A 830 -56.52 -9.63 -12.29
N GLN A 831 -56.29 -8.33 -12.51
CA GLN A 831 -57.09 -7.25 -11.94
C GLN A 831 -58.22 -6.86 -12.90
N GLU A 832 -59.18 -6.05 -12.45
CA GLU A 832 -60.23 -5.45 -13.31
C GLU A 832 -61.32 -6.38 -13.85
N TRP A 833 -61.28 -7.69 -13.56
CA TRP A 833 -62.35 -8.63 -13.89
C TRP A 833 -62.73 -9.53 -12.71
N LYS A 834 -63.93 -10.11 -12.77
CA LYS A 834 -64.49 -11.07 -11.81
C LYS A 834 -65.26 -12.16 -12.55
N THR A 835 -65.27 -13.36 -11.98
CA THR A 835 -66.14 -14.49 -12.38
C THR A 835 -67.18 -14.84 -11.33
N SER A 836 -67.04 -14.32 -10.11
CA SER A 836 -67.98 -14.49 -9.00
C SER A 836 -68.73 -13.19 -8.73
N GLY A 837 -70.04 -13.29 -8.49
CA GLY A 837 -70.90 -12.13 -8.20
C GLY A 837 -71.32 -11.32 -9.43
N CYS A 838 -71.07 -11.81 -10.65
CA CYS A 838 -71.51 -11.14 -11.87
C CYS A 838 -73.05 -11.19 -12.01
N PRO A 839 -73.70 -10.09 -12.43
CA PRO A 839 -75.12 -10.07 -12.72
C PRO A 839 -75.54 -11.06 -13.82
N ILE A 840 -76.83 -11.37 -13.89
CA ILE A 840 -77.40 -12.20 -14.97
C ILE A 840 -77.10 -11.53 -16.32
N GLY A 841 -76.40 -12.23 -17.21
CA GLY A 841 -76.09 -11.74 -18.56
C GLY A 841 -74.62 -11.85 -18.98
N CYS A 842 -73.68 -12.12 -18.06
CA CYS A 842 -72.28 -12.37 -18.40
C CYS A 842 -71.60 -13.34 -17.42
N THR A 843 -70.72 -14.21 -17.93
CA THR A 843 -69.93 -15.19 -17.13
C THR A 843 -68.68 -14.58 -16.51
N ILE A 844 -68.12 -13.59 -17.20
CA ILE A 844 -67.03 -12.73 -16.72
C ILE A 844 -67.53 -11.29 -16.80
N CYS A 845 -67.30 -10.51 -15.75
CA CYS A 845 -67.69 -9.11 -15.66
C CYS A 845 -66.52 -8.23 -15.23
N PRO A 846 -66.56 -6.94 -15.59
CA PRO A 846 -65.72 -5.91 -14.98
C PRO A 846 -65.76 -5.94 -13.45
N SER A 847 -64.67 -5.48 -12.82
CA SER A 847 -64.49 -5.44 -11.36
C SER A 847 -65.59 -4.73 -10.57
N GLU A 848 -66.34 -3.82 -11.21
CA GLU A 848 -67.48 -3.09 -10.67
C GLU A 848 -68.81 -3.88 -10.66
N LEU A 849 -68.79 -5.17 -11.03
CA LEU A 849 -69.93 -6.08 -11.03
C LEU A 849 -71.12 -5.58 -11.90
N LYS A 850 -70.80 -4.99 -13.06
CA LYS A 850 -71.78 -4.61 -14.09
C LYS A 850 -71.47 -5.33 -15.38
N CYS A 851 -72.46 -6.02 -15.97
CA CYS A 851 -72.30 -6.62 -17.29
C CYS A 851 -72.52 -5.56 -18.37
N PRO A 852 -71.54 -5.30 -19.26
CA PRO A 852 -71.80 -4.54 -20.47
C PRO A 852 -72.81 -5.28 -21.32
N ASP A 853 -73.81 -4.58 -21.86
CA ASP A 853 -74.85 -5.26 -22.62
C ASP A 853 -74.37 -5.67 -24.02
N SER A 854 -75.05 -6.64 -24.63
CA SER A 854 -74.64 -7.25 -25.89
C SER A 854 -75.29 -6.61 -27.13
N CYS A 855 -75.99 -5.48 -27.01
CA CYS A 855 -76.72 -4.90 -28.13
C CYS A 855 -75.79 -4.43 -29.28
N PRO A 856 -76.22 -4.59 -30.54
CA PRO A 856 -75.52 -4.01 -31.69
C PRO A 856 -75.50 -2.48 -31.66
N PHE A 857 -74.61 -1.89 -32.44
CA PHE A 857 -74.65 -0.45 -32.69
C PHE A 857 -75.98 -0.04 -33.34
N GLY A 858 -76.56 1.08 -32.90
CA GLY A 858 -77.92 1.52 -33.31
C GLY A 858 -79.08 0.89 -32.53
N GLN A 859 -78.79 0.11 -31.48
CA GLN A 859 -79.79 -0.41 -30.54
C GLN A 859 -79.42 -0.02 -29.10
N PHE A 860 -80.40 -0.01 -28.19
CA PHE A 860 -80.20 0.19 -26.75
C PHE A 860 -80.92 -0.91 -25.94
N TYR A 861 -80.47 -1.14 -24.71
CA TYR A 861 -81.03 -2.15 -23.83
C TYR A 861 -82.12 -1.55 -22.92
N SER A 862 -83.32 -2.11 -22.96
CA SER A 862 -84.44 -1.77 -22.07
C SER A 862 -84.93 -2.99 -21.28
N SER A 863 -85.32 -4.04 -22.00
CA SER A 863 -85.60 -5.41 -21.55
C SER A 863 -85.05 -6.44 -22.55
N SER A 864 -85.01 -6.06 -23.82
CA SER A 864 -84.25 -6.67 -24.91
C SER A 864 -83.58 -5.56 -25.73
N CYS A 865 -82.68 -5.93 -26.66
CA CYS A 865 -82.07 -4.97 -27.55
C CYS A 865 -83.12 -4.38 -28.50
N THR A 866 -83.37 -3.08 -28.36
CA THR A 866 -84.39 -2.34 -29.09
C THR A 866 -83.72 -1.36 -30.04
N SER A 867 -84.14 -1.34 -31.30
CA SER A 867 -83.61 -0.39 -32.29
C SER A 867 -83.95 1.06 -31.94
N CYS A 868 -82.99 1.95 -32.20
CA CYS A 868 -83.26 3.38 -32.22
C CYS A 868 -84.31 3.71 -33.28
N THR A 869 -85.07 4.77 -33.04
CA THR A 869 -85.91 5.41 -34.08
C THR A 869 -85.01 5.83 -35.24
N GLY A 870 -85.55 5.85 -36.47
CA GLY A 870 -84.78 6.01 -37.71
C GLY A 870 -83.62 7.04 -37.67
N SER A 871 -82.56 6.79 -38.44
CA SER A 871 -81.39 7.67 -38.64
C SER A 871 -80.87 8.41 -37.40
N CYS A 872 -80.68 7.74 -36.25
CA CYS A 872 -79.83 8.25 -35.17
C CYS A 872 -78.36 7.83 -35.43
N PRO A 873 -77.54 8.66 -36.12
CA PRO A 873 -76.17 8.27 -36.51
C PRO A 873 -75.23 8.07 -35.31
N TYR A 874 -75.54 8.66 -34.15
CA TYR A 874 -74.72 8.64 -32.94
C TYR A 874 -75.37 7.85 -31.79
N GLY A 875 -76.29 6.94 -32.12
CA GLY A 875 -77.00 6.12 -31.12
C GLY A 875 -78.16 6.83 -30.44
N CYS A 876 -78.80 6.14 -29.50
CA CYS A 876 -79.96 6.61 -28.76
C CYS A 876 -80.08 5.92 -27.41
N ARG A 877 -80.91 6.49 -26.53
CA ARG A 877 -81.34 5.88 -25.25
C ARG A 877 -82.79 5.39 -25.25
N SER A 878 -83.58 5.77 -26.26
CA SER A 878 -85.01 5.45 -26.35
C SER A 878 -85.47 5.28 -27.79
N THR A 879 -86.67 4.75 -27.99
CA THR A 879 -87.34 4.69 -29.29
C THR A 879 -88.07 6.00 -29.66
N LEU A 880 -87.72 7.11 -29.02
CA LEU A 880 -88.37 8.41 -29.30
C LEU A 880 -87.36 9.45 -29.78
N THR A 881 -86.11 9.40 -29.29
CA THR A 881 -85.14 10.50 -29.44
C THR A 881 -83.73 9.97 -29.69
N CYS A 882 -82.91 10.72 -30.43
CA CYS A 882 -81.47 10.48 -30.55
C CYS A 882 -80.66 11.15 -29.41
N ARG A 883 -81.32 11.72 -28.40
CA ARG A 883 -80.65 12.34 -27.25
C ARG A 883 -80.16 11.24 -26.29
N LEU A 884 -78.97 11.44 -25.73
CA LEU A 884 -78.28 10.45 -24.89
C LEU A 884 -78.47 10.73 -23.39
N CYS A 885 -78.88 11.94 -23.03
CA CYS A 885 -79.15 12.33 -21.65
C CYS A 885 -80.32 11.55 -21.05
N LYS A 886 -80.31 11.41 -19.72
CA LYS A 886 -81.36 10.71 -18.97
C LYS A 886 -82.74 11.34 -19.11
N ASP A 887 -82.81 12.65 -18.98
CA ASP A 887 -84.05 13.38 -19.15
C ASP A 887 -84.35 13.62 -20.62
N LYS A 888 -85.59 13.35 -21.02
CA LYS A 888 -86.06 13.52 -22.39
C LYS A 888 -86.09 15.00 -22.82
N GLU A 889 -86.28 15.92 -21.87
CA GLU A 889 -86.23 17.38 -22.04
C GLU A 889 -84.80 17.95 -22.03
N CYS A 890 -83.79 17.11 -21.74
CA CYS A 890 -82.41 17.56 -21.64
C CYS A 890 -81.71 17.55 -23.00
N LEU A 891 -81.08 18.68 -23.35
CA LEU A 891 -80.30 18.85 -24.57
C LEU A 891 -78.82 18.53 -24.35
N GLU A 892 -78.24 18.98 -23.24
CA GLU A 892 -76.82 18.80 -22.92
C GLU A 892 -76.64 18.18 -21.53
N CYS A 893 -75.73 17.22 -21.41
CA CYS A 893 -75.35 16.58 -20.16
C CYS A 893 -73.91 16.08 -20.23
N THR A 894 -73.27 15.87 -19.06
CA THR A 894 -71.87 15.44 -18.97
C THR A 894 -71.70 13.92 -18.87
N ALA A 895 -72.77 13.18 -18.59
CA ALA A 895 -72.81 11.73 -18.43
C ALA A 895 -74.21 11.20 -18.75
N PHE A 896 -74.35 9.92 -19.11
CA PHE A 896 -75.65 9.33 -19.46
C PHE A 896 -76.68 9.52 -18.34
N ASP A 897 -76.28 9.24 -17.10
CA ASP A 897 -77.10 9.44 -15.91
C ASP A 897 -76.71 10.70 -15.10
N GLY A 898 -76.04 11.65 -15.77
CA GLY A 898 -75.63 12.92 -15.17
C GLY A 898 -76.77 13.96 -15.11
N PRO A 899 -76.55 15.08 -14.38
CA PRO A 899 -77.49 16.19 -14.37
C PRO A 899 -77.55 16.86 -15.73
N CYS A 900 -78.71 17.44 -16.06
CA CYS A 900 -78.86 18.23 -17.26
C CYS A 900 -78.18 19.61 -17.13
N THR A 901 -77.41 20.02 -18.14
CA THR A 901 -76.74 21.33 -18.19
C THR A 901 -77.44 22.34 -19.10
N SER A 902 -78.24 21.89 -20.06
CA SER A 902 -79.04 22.73 -20.95
C SER A 902 -80.28 21.99 -21.44
N CYS A 903 -81.42 22.67 -21.56
CA CYS A 903 -82.70 22.08 -21.95
C CYS A 903 -83.03 22.30 -23.42
N ILE A 904 -83.92 21.47 -23.97
CA ILE A 904 -84.51 21.69 -25.30
C ILE A 904 -85.34 22.98 -25.34
N THR A 905 -85.67 23.45 -26.54
CA THR A 905 -86.53 24.63 -26.74
C THR A 905 -87.85 24.49 -25.97
N ASN A 906 -88.28 25.59 -25.32
CA ASN A 906 -89.46 25.67 -24.46
C ASN A 906 -89.41 24.81 -23.19
N ALA A 907 -88.22 24.41 -22.73
CA ALA A 907 -87.99 23.82 -21.41
C ALA A 907 -86.96 24.65 -20.61
N SER A 908 -87.01 24.53 -19.28
CA SER A 908 -86.10 25.20 -18.35
C SER A 908 -85.57 24.22 -17.30
N ILE A 909 -84.38 24.51 -16.79
CA ILE A 909 -83.73 23.70 -15.75
C ILE A 909 -84.52 23.86 -14.44
N SER A 910 -84.90 22.74 -13.84
CA SER A 910 -85.53 22.65 -12.52
C SER A 910 -84.76 21.63 -11.67
N GLY A 911 -83.79 22.11 -10.90
CA GLY A 911 -82.89 21.25 -10.14
C GLY A 911 -81.86 20.58 -11.07
N ALA A 912 -81.80 19.25 -11.07
CA ALA A 912 -80.90 18.47 -11.93
C ALA A 912 -81.56 18.02 -13.26
N THR A 913 -82.84 18.38 -13.46
CA THR A 913 -83.66 17.94 -14.60
C THR A 913 -84.20 19.12 -15.39
N CYS A 914 -84.71 18.85 -16.59
CA CYS A 914 -85.43 19.83 -17.41
C CYS A 914 -86.94 19.56 -17.36
N VAL A 915 -87.73 20.62 -17.30
CA VAL A 915 -89.20 20.55 -17.40
C VAL A 915 -89.68 21.52 -18.47
N CYS A 916 -90.73 21.16 -19.22
CA CYS A 916 -91.35 22.10 -20.14
C CYS A 916 -91.78 23.37 -19.39
N ASN A 917 -91.57 24.53 -20.02
CA ASN A 917 -92.00 25.82 -19.49
C ASN A 917 -93.51 25.81 -19.26
N ASN A 918 -94.01 26.64 -18.34
CA ASN A 918 -95.44 26.68 -17.99
C ASN A 918 -96.38 26.79 -19.21
N ASN A 919 -95.98 27.54 -20.25
CA ASN A 919 -96.75 27.72 -21.49
C ASN A 919 -96.48 26.67 -22.56
N ALA A 920 -95.88 25.53 -22.20
CA ALA A 920 -95.57 24.43 -23.10
C ALA A 920 -95.87 23.07 -22.44
N PHE A 921 -96.12 22.06 -23.26
CA PHE A 921 -96.39 20.70 -22.81
C PHE A 921 -95.56 19.70 -23.62
N TRP A 922 -95.31 18.53 -23.05
CA TRP A 922 -94.57 17.48 -23.74
C TRP A 922 -95.47 16.75 -24.75
N GLU A 923 -95.13 16.82 -26.03
CA GLU A 923 -95.85 16.15 -27.11
C GLU A 923 -95.04 14.96 -27.62
N GLN A 924 -95.54 13.74 -27.38
CA GLN A 924 -94.84 12.48 -27.71
C GLN A 924 -94.56 12.33 -29.22
N SER A 925 -95.46 12.80 -30.07
CA SER A 925 -95.31 12.67 -31.54
C SER A 925 -94.20 13.56 -32.11
N SER A 926 -93.94 14.70 -31.47
CA SER A 926 -92.91 15.67 -31.88
C SER A 926 -91.62 15.60 -31.06
N ASP A 927 -91.61 14.75 -30.03
CA ASP A 927 -90.49 14.56 -29.11
C ASP A 927 -89.93 15.89 -28.53
N GLY A 928 -90.83 16.77 -28.11
CA GLY A 928 -90.44 18.08 -27.60
C GLY A 928 -91.53 18.83 -26.85
N CYS A 929 -91.13 19.94 -26.23
CA CYS A 929 -92.04 20.85 -25.54
C CYS A 929 -92.73 21.78 -26.57
N GLN A 930 -93.98 21.47 -26.88
CA GLN A 930 -94.81 22.26 -27.80
C GLN A 930 -95.53 23.38 -27.04
N ILE A 931 -95.60 24.56 -27.64
CA ILE A 931 -96.26 25.72 -27.03
C ILE A 931 -97.77 25.47 -26.98
N CYS A 932 -98.39 25.89 -25.89
CA CYS A 932 -99.83 25.94 -25.76
C CYS A 932 -100.48 26.87 -26.80
N ASP A 933 -101.80 26.76 -26.98
CA ASP A 933 -102.56 27.78 -27.69
C ASP A 933 -102.33 29.17 -27.05
N ASN A 934 -102.35 30.23 -27.86
CA ASN A 934 -101.93 31.58 -27.45
C ASN A 934 -102.78 32.21 -26.34
N LEU A 935 -103.96 31.64 -26.02
CA LEU A 935 -104.79 32.07 -24.89
C LEU A 935 -104.53 31.28 -23.60
N CYS A 936 -103.88 30.10 -23.65
CA CYS A 936 -103.56 29.31 -22.46
C CYS A 936 -102.24 29.78 -21.79
N SER A 937 -102.20 29.85 -20.47
CA SER A 937 -100.94 29.99 -19.69
C SER A 937 -100.34 28.65 -19.26
N GLN A 938 -101.16 27.61 -19.15
CA GLN A 938 -100.76 26.20 -19.03
C GLN A 938 -101.76 25.34 -19.81
N CYS A 939 -101.30 24.24 -20.41
CA CYS A 939 -102.14 23.34 -21.20
C CYS A 939 -101.64 21.90 -21.12
N GLN A 940 -102.49 20.95 -21.51
CA GLN A 940 -102.11 19.54 -21.70
C GLN A 940 -101.92 19.18 -23.17
N THR A 941 -102.43 20.00 -24.10
CA THR A 941 -102.30 19.83 -25.55
C THR A 941 -102.24 21.21 -26.23
N ASN A 942 -101.91 21.26 -27.53
CA ASN A 942 -101.93 22.48 -28.33
C ASN A 942 -103.35 22.91 -28.77
N LYS A 943 -104.40 22.23 -28.30
CA LYS A 943 -105.78 22.54 -28.66
C LYS A 943 -106.32 23.64 -27.75
N TYR A 944 -106.88 24.69 -28.34
CA TYR A 944 -107.46 25.85 -27.64
C TYR A 944 -108.57 25.51 -26.61
N PHE A 945 -109.14 24.30 -26.68
CA PHE A 945 -110.19 23.80 -25.78
C PHE A 945 -109.70 22.87 -24.67
N LEU A 946 -108.37 22.76 -24.47
CA LEU A 946 -107.72 21.96 -23.44
C LEU A 946 -106.65 22.77 -22.67
N CYS A 947 -106.98 24.01 -22.31
CA CYS A 947 -106.17 24.84 -21.41
C CYS A 947 -106.38 24.39 -19.95
N SER A 948 -105.29 24.29 -19.18
CA SER A 948 -105.29 24.02 -17.74
C SER A 948 -105.39 25.30 -16.92
N SER A 949 -104.82 26.40 -17.43
CA SER A 949 -104.95 27.74 -16.86
C SER A 949 -104.87 28.80 -17.95
N CYS A 950 -105.47 29.96 -17.68
CA CYS A 950 -105.40 31.13 -18.53
C CYS A 950 -104.51 32.18 -17.86
N GLY A 951 -103.77 32.97 -18.66
CA GLY A 951 -102.92 34.05 -18.13
C GLY A 951 -103.77 35.20 -17.61
N SER A 952 -103.86 36.28 -18.37
CA SER A 952 -104.76 37.41 -18.10
C SER A 952 -106.19 37.20 -18.60
N TYR A 953 -106.55 35.97 -19.00
CA TYR A 953 -107.83 35.61 -19.61
C TYR A 953 -108.67 34.74 -18.66
N TYR A 954 -109.94 34.52 -18.99
CA TYR A 954 -110.86 33.76 -18.14
C TYR A 954 -110.97 32.31 -18.62
N LEU A 955 -110.78 31.35 -17.70
CA LEU A 955 -110.91 29.92 -17.99
C LEU A 955 -112.37 29.47 -17.85
N VAL A 956 -112.99 29.03 -18.93
CA VAL A 956 -114.35 28.48 -18.93
C VAL A 956 -114.33 27.14 -19.67
N SER A 957 -114.63 26.04 -18.96
CA SER A 957 -114.68 24.68 -19.53
C SER A 957 -113.44 24.31 -20.37
N ASN A 958 -112.24 24.56 -19.83
CA ASN A 958 -110.95 24.32 -20.48
C ASN A 958 -110.64 25.18 -21.73
N VAL A 959 -111.43 26.23 -22.00
CA VAL A 959 -111.17 27.24 -23.04
C VAL A 959 -110.81 28.57 -22.38
N CYS A 960 -109.76 29.22 -22.85
CA CYS A 960 -109.41 30.57 -22.43
C CYS A 960 -110.11 31.62 -23.28
N LEU A 961 -110.89 32.51 -22.66
CA LEU A 961 -111.65 33.55 -23.35
C LEU A 961 -111.13 34.95 -23.01
N ARG A 962 -111.01 35.80 -24.04
CA ARG A 962 -110.52 37.19 -23.88
C ARG A 962 -111.42 38.06 -23.00
N SER A 963 -112.70 37.71 -22.90
CA SER A 963 -113.70 38.39 -22.08
C SER A 963 -114.61 37.36 -21.42
N CYS A 964 -115.09 37.65 -20.21
CA CYS A 964 -116.13 36.86 -19.55
C CYS A 964 -117.41 36.89 -20.39
N PRO A 965 -117.98 35.73 -20.80
CA PRO A 965 -119.27 35.71 -21.47
C PRO A 965 -120.36 36.37 -20.61
N TYR A 966 -121.29 37.07 -21.26
CA TYR A 966 -122.42 37.72 -20.59
C TYR A 966 -123.22 36.66 -19.82
N GLY A 967 -123.34 36.82 -18.50
CA GLY A 967 -123.97 35.83 -17.61
C GLY A 967 -123.03 35.13 -16.62
N PHE A 968 -121.72 35.42 -16.62
CA PHE A 968 -120.78 34.90 -15.62
C PHE A 968 -120.25 36.04 -14.72
N THR A 969 -120.08 35.79 -13.41
CA THR A 969 -119.48 36.77 -12.48
C THR A 969 -117.96 36.58 -12.37
N SER A 970 -117.18 37.67 -12.32
CA SER A 970 -115.70 37.62 -12.22
C SER A 970 -115.25 36.76 -11.03
N PRO A 971 -114.37 35.74 -11.20
CA PRO A 971 -113.50 35.46 -12.36
C PRO A 971 -114.06 34.40 -13.35
N CYS A 972 -115.34 34.50 -13.72
CA CYS A 972 -116.06 33.65 -14.68
C CYS A 972 -116.23 32.17 -14.28
N VAL A 973 -116.30 31.91 -12.98
CA VAL A 973 -116.45 30.56 -12.41
C VAL A 973 -117.88 30.20 -12.03
N THR A 974 -118.80 31.18 -11.99
CA THR A 974 -120.20 30.94 -11.61
C THR A 974 -121.14 31.59 -12.61
N VAL A 975 -122.11 30.81 -13.08
CA VAL A 975 -123.21 31.28 -13.93
C VAL A 975 -124.14 32.11 -13.04
N ALA A 976 -124.27 33.40 -13.32
CA ALA A 976 -125.39 34.19 -12.79
C ALA A 976 -126.67 33.64 -13.45
N SER A 977 -127.70 33.40 -12.64
CA SER A 977 -128.99 32.81 -13.01
C SER A 977 -129.59 33.32 -14.34
N PRO A 978 -130.41 32.51 -15.02
CA PRO A 978 -130.36 32.32 -16.47
C PRO A 978 -130.79 33.58 -17.24
N VAL A 979 -129.91 34.04 -18.13
CA VAL A 979 -130.25 35.00 -19.18
C VAL A 979 -130.23 34.25 -20.49
N ILE A 980 -131.41 33.82 -20.93
CA ILE A 980 -131.94 33.86 -22.31
C ILE A 980 -133.23 33.04 -22.31
N ASP A 981 -134.35 33.75 -22.39
CA ASP A 981 -135.64 33.24 -22.82
C ASP A 981 -135.62 33.12 -24.34
N VAL A 982 -135.92 31.92 -24.83
CA VAL A 982 -135.84 31.53 -26.24
C VAL A 982 -137.14 31.94 -26.92
N SER A 983 -137.22 33.19 -27.35
CA SER A 983 -138.27 33.64 -28.23
C SER A 983 -137.76 34.76 -29.15
N LEU A 984 -137.00 34.40 -30.19
CA LEU A 984 -136.79 35.14 -31.47
C LEU A 984 -135.57 34.60 -32.24
N MET A 985 -135.60 33.35 -32.70
CA MET A 985 -134.80 32.89 -33.87
C MET A 985 -135.52 31.75 -34.62
N GLU A 986 -136.82 31.92 -34.91
CA GLU A 986 -137.41 31.30 -36.10
C GLU A 986 -137.02 32.18 -37.30
N ASN A 987 -135.88 31.91 -37.95
CA ASN A 987 -135.61 32.25 -39.37
C ASN A 987 -134.19 31.92 -39.88
N PHE A 988 -133.63 30.77 -39.49
CA PHE A 988 -132.60 30.12 -40.33
C PHE A 988 -132.87 28.62 -40.40
N LYS A 989 -133.90 28.28 -41.19
CA LYS A 989 -134.00 26.97 -41.84
C LYS A 989 -133.02 26.96 -43.02
N GLY A 990 -132.14 25.96 -43.06
CA GLY A 990 -131.36 25.63 -44.25
C GLY A 990 -129.86 25.67 -43.99
N PHE A 991 -129.30 24.54 -43.57
CA PHE A 991 -128.37 23.74 -44.37
C PHE A 991 -127.97 22.53 -43.53
N THR A 992 -128.46 21.36 -43.96
CA THR A 992 -128.03 20.06 -43.45
C THR A 992 -126.75 19.61 -44.15
N GLN A 993 -126.05 18.76 -43.41
CA GLN A 993 -124.79 18.08 -43.65
C GLN A 993 -124.73 17.28 -44.99
N SER A 994 -124.52 17.94 -46.13
CA SER A 994 -124.16 17.26 -47.38
C SER A 994 -123.59 18.21 -48.46
N SER A 995 -122.32 18.58 -48.34
CA SER A 995 -121.41 18.85 -49.49
C SER A 995 -120.02 19.22 -48.96
N LEU A 996 -119.31 18.21 -48.47
CA LEU A 996 -117.85 18.19 -48.51
C LEU A 996 -117.43 18.01 -49.99
N GLN A 997 -116.29 18.61 -50.35
CA GLN A 997 -115.57 18.49 -51.63
C GLN A 997 -116.01 19.48 -52.71
N ASP A 998 -115.39 20.68 -52.67
CA ASP A 998 -114.76 21.31 -53.84
C ASP A 998 -114.24 22.70 -53.47
N LEU A 999 -113.04 22.75 -52.88
CA LEU A 999 -112.07 23.85 -53.06
C LEU A 999 -110.75 23.46 -52.37
N VAL A 1000 -110.00 22.65 -53.10
CA VAL A 1000 -108.58 22.41 -52.93
C VAL A 1000 -107.83 23.44 -53.79
N GLN A 1001 -106.68 23.90 -53.28
CA GLN A 1001 -105.52 24.53 -53.95
C GLN A 1001 -105.25 26.06 -53.83
N ALA A 1002 -104.27 26.33 -52.93
CA ALA A 1002 -103.06 27.18 -53.09
C ALA A 1002 -103.16 28.70 -52.78
N PRO A 1003 -102.02 29.39 -52.56
CA PRO A 1003 -101.19 29.39 -51.34
C PRO A 1003 -100.95 30.80 -50.74
N THR A 1004 -100.30 30.84 -49.56
CA THR A 1004 -99.47 31.92 -48.98
C THR A 1004 -99.72 33.39 -49.40
N ASP A 1005 -100.22 34.23 -48.49
CA ASP A 1005 -99.49 35.41 -47.96
C ASP A 1005 -100.37 36.35 -47.11
N GLN A 1006 -99.73 36.92 -46.08
CA GLN A 1006 -100.03 38.13 -45.29
C GLN A 1006 -100.96 38.11 -44.06
N ALA A 1007 -100.28 38.38 -42.93
CA ALA A 1007 -100.61 39.13 -41.70
C ALA A 1007 -101.63 38.55 -40.70
#